data_AF-A0A9D9HF84-F1
#
_entry.id   AF-A0A9D9HF84-F1
#
_cell.length_a   1.000
_cell.length_b   1.000
_cell.length_c   1.000
_cell.angle_alpha   90.00
_cell.angle_beta   90.00
_cell.angle_gamma   90.00
#
_symmetry.space_group_name_H-M   'P 1'
#
loop_
_entity.id
_entity.type
_entity.pdbx_description
1 polymer ?
#
loop_
_entity_poly.entity_id
_entity_poly.type
_entity_poly.pdbx_seq_one_letter_code
_entity_poly.pdbx_strand_id
1 'polypeptide(L)'
;MNRTIRLLIAALAVLAAGLSLGSCRDSQLVDDTEFNIFYPGLTDIGPSMSCDIPLGSYIGAAPSDFAIYNIKFGEETFSDEDGVFSIDATTGTVHIENSDNLEIGQYYLSISCVANGKTWQFPDAIVVNMMKPVPEEIKVEPSEITINMSDVINGYFVPENYAAQIYSDSEAISITSYEISEVTLDGEILNSNTIFTVSDEGVVSMDIDEETTPGVYSLSFKLYTILSGDDPEEGLFQNALTVNLASAPTDIEYPFLPVLVEQDGIARTSETPTVTGSQVDLSFELAGITPEYYGEVASSTYISIDAATGAINIAEGHPFVEGDEFSLDITVTNDNGTTTFTDACQIQVVDEVAEVSGVSYEPVEIVRGQAVRADVIIEAGDNVTYSFENLPDELSELSLNSSTGRITLAQGNSIAEGTYSVNVIARNYKNSVTAAFSLTVGTNPYYFTTVSWGNNLGDNGTMVDDPDYDNQFRYTWGNTEDLPVISIKSHDIPDISQATFSMRRLTNSQGPGFEISNTGDITFHGTRTKTGEAAYAVDIYIVTVTNGAGEAGETVVEIPIFLHSCAPEGVKTIQYTPIVGKVNPRTGGTTHGLEFVGDWSDTDKANFYIDYRRSFNYYNLGGPESHLDGQPGTAGSFMESVWYFYWITTVQHTTNNTGAKGPMSYFDNSGERTNPSAGISPKTLSMALGYINPARDYGVTINPRKFIKDNAWADGLLLGQMTWTIMEDPNATEEQIETAVSGASGEYRILPFVIWFDPDYEN
;
A
#
# COMPACT_ATOMS: atom_id res chain seq x y z
N MET A 1 19.88 25.71 42.66
CA MET A 1 20.23 25.36 41.26
C MET A 1 20.30 26.64 40.45
N ASN A 2 21.20 26.72 39.47
CA ASN A 2 22.00 27.92 39.14
C ASN A 2 21.30 29.08 38.41
N ARG A 3 21.83 30.28 38.68
CA ARG A 3 21.57 31.58 38.02
C ARG A 3 22.02 31.66 36.53
N THR A 4 22.55 30.58 35.96
CA THR A 4 23.05 30.53 34.57
C THR A 4 21.94 30.30 33.55
N ILE A 5 20.78 29.75 33.96
CA ILE A 5 19.67 29.40 33.06
C ILE A 5 18.77 30.63 32.73
N ARG A 6 18.80 31.68 33.55
CA ARG A 6 18.00 32.91 33.29
C ARG A 6 18.66 33.91 32.32
N LEU A 7 19.92 33.69 31.94
CA LEU A 7 20.65 34.54 30.98
C LEU A 7 20.57 34.03 29.54
N LEU A 8 20.26 32.74 29.30
CA LEU A 8 20.05 32.22 27.95
C LEU A 8 18.63 32.50 27.40
N ILE A 9 17.61 32.58 28.25
CA ILE A 9 16.22 32.85 27.82
C ILE A 9 16.01 34.33 27.46
N ALA A 10 16.88 35.24 27.92
CA ALA A 10 16.81 36.66 27.59
C ALA A 10 17.55 37.06 26.31
N ALA A 11 18.35 36.17 25.71
CA ALA A 11 19.04 36.41 24.44
C ALA A 11 18.22 35.92 23.22
N LEU A 12 17.27 35.01 23.39
CA LEU A 12 16.41 34.52 22.31
C LEU A 12 15.17 35.39 22.04
N ALA A 13 14.82 36.31 22.94
CA ALA A 13 13.62 37.16 22.82
C ALA A 13 13.88 38.54 22.17
N VAL A 14 15.10 38.82 21.70
CA VAL A 14 15.48 40.13 21.11
C VAL A 14 15.74 40.06 19.59
N LEU A 15 15.67 38.87 18.97
CA LEU A 15 15.79 38.75 17.50
C LEU A 15 14.45 38.66 16.75
N ALA A 16 13.31 38.60 17.46
CA ALA A 16 11.98 38.42 16.85
C ALA A 16 11.10 39.70 16.81
N ALA A 17 11.67 40.88 17.07
CA ALA A 17 10.90 42.13 17.16
C ALA A 17 11.48 43.27 16.31
N GLY A 18 12.09 42.94 15.17
CA GLY A 18 12.53 43.91 14.19
C GLY A 18 12.05 43.49 12.81
N LEU A 19 10.82 43.90 12.45
CA LEU A 19 10.37 44.28 11.10
C LEU A 19 8.83 44.27 11.04
N SER A 20 8.20 45.29 11.62
CA SER A 20 6.93 45.77 11.09
C SER A 20 6.86 47.28 11.27
N LEU A 21 6.86 48.01 10.15
CA LEU A 21 5.93 49.10 9.82
C LEU A 21 6.37 49.81 8.52
N GLY A 22 5.58 49.62 7.47
CA GLY A 22 5.11 50.71 6.60
C GLY A 22 5.71 50.87 5.21
N SER A 23 5.01 50.35 4.19
CA SER A 23 4.47 51.19 3.10
C SER A 23 3.50 50.39 2.22
N CYS A 24 2.25 50.85 2.11
CA CYS A 24 1.31 50.39 1.09
C CYS A 24 1.85 50.68 -0.32
N ARG A 25 1.69 49.72 -1.24
CA ARG A 25 1.35 49.93 -2.65
C ARG A 25 0.53 48.72 -3.12
N ASP A 26 -0.63 48.97 -3.70
CA ASP A 26 -1.37 47.99 -4.48
C ASP A 26 -0.49 47.45 -5.62
N SER A 27 -0.38 46.13 -5.72
CA SER A 27 -0.23 45.43 -6.99
C SER A 27 -0.48 43.94 -6.79
N GLN A 28 -1.58 43.46 -7.38
CA GLN A 28 -1.80 42.12 -7.95
C GLN A 28 -1.56 40.91 -7.02
N LEU A 29 -2.52 39.98 -7.04
CA LEU A 29 -2.31 38.62 -6.56
C LEU A 29 -1.10 38.05 -7.30
N VAL A 30 0.04 38.00 -6.62
CA VAL A 30 1.20 37.24 -7.05
C VAL A 30 0.97 35.84 -6.49
N ASP A 31 0.92 34.89 -7.40
CA ASP A 31 1.02 33.48 -7.13
C ASP A 31 2.39 33.23 -6.48
N ASP A 32 2.41 32.84 -5.21
CA ASP A 32 3.62 32.74 -4.37
C ASP A 32 4.21 31.31 -4.36
N THR A 33 3.83 30.41 -5.27
CA THR A 33 4.53 29.12 -5.40
C THR A 33 5.94 29.31 -5.97
N GLU A 34 6.92 29.33 -5.06
CA GLU A 34 8.35 29.34 -5.37
C GLU A 34 8.74 28.05 -6.09
N PHE A 35 9.56 28.14 -7.15
CA PHE A 35 10.00 26.98 -7.93
C PHE A 35 10.68 25.96 -7.01
N ASN A 36 10.28 24.69 -7.11
CA ASN A 36 10.78 23.63 -6.23
C ASN A 36 10.98 22.31 -6.97
N ILE A 37 11.87 21.44 -6.47
CA ILE A 37 12.09 20.08 -6.98
C ILE A 37 11.93 19.06 -5.85
N PHE A 38 11.51 17.85 -6.19
CA PHE A 38 11.27 16.76 -5.24
C PHE A 38 11.94 15.49 -5.76
N TYR A 39 12.68 14.82 -4.87
CA TYR A 39 13.19 13.47 -5.06
C TYR A 39 12.40 12.51 -4.17
N PRO A 40 12.38 11.20 -4.49
CA PRO A 40 11.88 10.19 -3.56
C PRO A 40 12.63 10.28 -2.21
N GLY A 41 11.96 9.85 -1.14
CA GLY A 41 12.42 10.01 0.25
C GLY A 41 13.70 9.23 0.59
N LEU A 42 13.88 8.90 1.88
CA LEU A 42 15.07 8.19 2.35
C LEU A 42 15.29 6.90 1.54
N THR A 43 16.41 6.81 0.83
CA THR A 43 16.79 5.63 0.05
C THR A 43 17.84 4.82 0.82
N ASP A 44 17.51 3.59 1.21
CA ASP A 44 18.44 2.67 1.86
C ASP A 44 19.33 2.00 0.80
N ILE A 45 20.66 2.14 0.92
CA ILE A 45 21.63 1.51 0.02
C ILE A 45 22.64 0.67 0.81
N GLY A 46 23.20 -0.35 0.16
CA GLY A 46 24.32 -1.15 0.69
C GLY A 46 25.63 -0.92 -0.06
N PRO A 47 26.74 -1.55 0.39
CA PRO A 47 27.97 -1.67 -0.40
C PRO A 47 27.69 -2.31 -1.76
N SER A 48 28.42 -1.89 -2.80
CA SER A 48 28.31 -2.40 -4.18
C SER A 48 26.95 -2.18 -4.87
N MET A 49 26.05 -1.37 -4.32
CA MET A 49 24.77 -1.06 -4.96
C MET A 49 24.95 -0.10 -6.13
N SER A 50 24.24 -0.38 -7.22
CA SER A 50 24.00 0.57 -8.30
C SER A 50 22.50 0.86 -8.35
N CYS A 51 22.11 2.13 -8.23
CA CYS A 51 20.70 2.51 -8.31
C CYS A 51 20.53 3.94 -8.83
N ASP A 52 19.36 4.17 -9.41
CA ASP A 52 18.95 5.48 -9.92
C ASP A 52 17.87 6.05 -9.02
N ILE A 53 18.09 7.29 -8.58
CA ILE A 53 17.12 8.10 -7.85
C ILE A 53 16.58 9.15 -8.84
N PRO A 54 15.46 8.87 -9.52
CA PRO A 54 14.92 9.80 -10.50
C PRO A 54 14.44 11.08 -9.81
N LEU A 55 14.47 12.19 -10.54
CA LEU A 55 13.77 13.40 -10.13
C LEU A 55 12.27 13.08 -10.07
N GLY A 56 11.69 13.09 -8.88
CA GLY A 56 10.29 12.71 -8.65
C GLY A 56 9.31 13.70 -9.28
N SER A 57 9.40 14.98 -8.91
CA SER A 57 8.57 16.04 -9.51
C SER A 57 9.20 17.43 -9.32
N TYR A 58 8.63 18.45 -9.95
CA TYR A 58 9.00 19.85 -9.73
C TYR A 58 7.78 20.77 -9.88
N ILE A 59 7.78 21.87 -9.14
CA ILE A 59 6.77 22.93 -9.23
C ILE A 59 7.37 24.10 -10.02
N GLY A 60 6.71 24.51 -11.10
CA GLY A 60 7.12 25.65 -11.93
C GLY A 60 7.64 25.24 -13.31
N ALA A 61 8.57 26.03 -13.86
CA ALA A 61 9.11 25.76 -15.20
C ALA A 61 10.06 24.56 -15.21
N ALA A 62 10.10 23.84 -16.32
CA ALA A 62 10.97 22.68 -16.52
C ALA A 62 12.43 23.02 -16.15
N PRO A 63 13.00 22.33 -15.15
CA PRO A 63 14.39 22.50 -14.79
C PRO A 63 15.34 21.82 -15.77
N SER A 64 16.53 22.37 -15.90
CA SER A 64 17.64 21.84 -16.68
C SER A 64 18.97 22.15 -15.98
N ASP A 65 20.10 21.69 -16.52
CA ASP A 65 21.44 21.94 -15.97
C ASP A 65 21.57 21.51 -14.50
N PHE A 66 21.08 20.31 -14.19
CA PHE A 66 21.19 19.72 -12.86
C PHE A 66 22.64 19.45 -12.46
N ALA A 67 22.96 19.71 -11.19
CA ALA A 67 24.26 19.41 -10.61
C ALA A 67 24.16 19.17 -9.10
N ILE A 68 24.90 18.18 -8.60
CA ILE A 68 25.15 18.02 -7.16
C ILE A 68 26.20 19.07 -6.79
N TYR A 69 25.80 20.07 -6.00
CA TYR A 69 26.71 21.17 -5.62
C TYR A 69 27.32 20.99 -4.24
N ASN A 70 26.75 20.11 -3.41
CA ASN A 70 27.29 19.76 -2.11
C ASN A 70 26.79 18.38 -1.67
N ILE A 71 27.66 17.62 -1.00
CA ILE A 71 27.31 16.35 -0.35
C ILE A 71 27.72 16.47 1.12
N LYS A 72 26.87 15.99 2.02
CA LYS A 72 27.23 15.84 3.43
C LYS A 72 27.16 14.39 3.85
N PHE A 73 27.98 14.01 4.81
CA PHE A 73 27.84 12.79 5.60
C PHE A 73 27.55 13.20 7.05
N GLY A 74 26.34 12.92 7.54
CA GLY A 74 25.82 13.55 8.75
C GLY A 74 25.79 15.08 8.61
N GLU A 75 26.47 15.81 9.50
CA GLU A 75 26.58 17.28 9.45
C GLU A 75 27.83 17.79 8.71
N GLU A 76 28.75 16.91 8.32
CA GLU A 76 30.05 17.29 7.73
C GLU A 76 30.02 17.25 6.20
N THR A 77 30.74 18.15 5.54
CA THR A 77 30.90 18.11 4.08
C THR A 77 31.69 16.88 3.67
N PHE A 78 31.14 16.12 2.73
CA PHE A 78 31.74 14.92 2.15
C PHE A 78 32.32 15.24 0.76
N SER A 79 33.54 14.77 0.51
CA SER A 79 34.18 14.87 -0.81
C SER A 79 34.05 13.51 -1.50
N ASP A 80 33.25 13.46 -2.55
CA ASP A 80 33.06 12.26 -3.35
C ASP A 80 34.23 12.06 -4.35
N GLU A 81 35.35 11.54 -3.85
CA GLU A 81 36.56 11.31 -4.65
C GLU A 81 36.42 10.12 -5.62
N ASP A 82 35.55 9.16 -5.28
CA ASP A 82 35.33 7.93 -6.04
C ASP A 82 34.21 8.08 -7.09
N GLY A 83 33.50 9.21 -7.10
CA GLY A 83 32.43 9.51 -8.07
C GLY A 83 31.18 8.65 -7.84
N VAL A 84 30.89 8.36 -6.58
CA VAL A 84 29.78 7.50 -6.15
C VAL A 84 28.43 8.12 -6.49
N PHE A 85 28.31 9.44 -6.35
CA PHE A 85 27.08 10.19 -6.60
C PHE A 85 27.25 11.05 -7.85
N SER A 86 26.52 10.72 -8.90
CA SER A 86 26.46 11.54 -10.11
C SER A 86 25.02 11.93 -10.42
N ILE A 87 24.82 12.97 -11.24
CA ILE A 87 23.49 13.43 -11.63
C ILE A 87 23.46 13.70 -13.13
N ASP A 88 22.43 13.21 -13.79
CA ASP A 88 22.17 13.55 -15.19
C ASP A 88 21.71 15.02 -15.28
N ALA A 89 22.47 15.83 -16.02
CA ALA A 89 22.25 17.26 -16.11
C ALA A 89 20.92 17.66 -16.78
N THR A 90 20.28 16.74 -17.51
CA THR A 90 19.05 16.98 -18.26
C THR A 90 17.83 16.53 -17.48
N THR A 91 17.87 15.32 -16.93
CA THR A 91 16.73 14.67 -16.26
C THR A 91 16.72 14.91 -14.76
N GLY A 92 17.88 15.25 -14.16
CA GLY A 92 18.03 15.36 -12.73
C GLY A 92 18.11 14.02 -12.00
N THR A 93 18.10 12.88 -12.70
CA THR A 93 18.28 11.57 -12.07
C THR A 93 19.66 11.47 -11.42
N VAL A 94 19.70 11.10 -10.15
CA VAL A 94 20.95 10.82 -9.44
C VAL A 94 21.29 9.35 -9.60
N HIS A 95 22.49 9.07 -10.11
CA HIS A 95 23.02 7.72 -10.22
C HIS A 95 23.98 7.48 -9.05
N ILE A 96 23.75 6.38 -8.33
CA ILE A 96 24.63 5.88 -7.29
C ILE A 96 25.35 4.65 -7.84
N GLU A 97 26.68 4.66 -7.83
CA GLU A 97 27.50 3.52 -8.24
C GLU A 97 28.75 3.39 -7.35
N ASN A 98 29.36 2.21 -7.26
CA ASN A 98 30.62 2.00 -6.53
C ASN A 98 30.55 2.39 -5.03
N SER A 99 29.43 2.14 -4.35
CA SER A 99 29.20 2.52 -2.95
C SER A 99 30.06 1.75 -1.92
N ASP A 100 30.97 0.86 -2.36
CA ASP A 100 31.80 -0.02 -1.53
C ASP A 100 32.54 0.67 -0.39
N ASN A 101 33.03 1.89 -0.67
CA ASN A 101 33.89 2.65 0.23
C ASN A 101 33.14 3.70 1.03
N LEU A 102 31.81 3.82 0.87
CA LEU A 102 31.04 4.78 1.67
C LEU A 102 31.03 4.37 3.14
N GLU A 103 31.14 5.37 4.02
CA GLU A 103 30.97 5.18 5.46
C GLU A 103 29.48 4.94 5.77
N ILE A 104 29.19 4.06 6.73
CA ILE A 104 27.81 3.75 7.12
C ILE A 104 27.16 4.98 7.75
N GLY A 105 25.98 5.36 7.26
CA GLY A 105 25.22 6.51 7.74
C GLY A 105 24.54 7.30 6.63
N GLN A 106 24.01 8.46 7.00
CA GLN A 106 23.20 9.27 6.09
C GLN A 106 24.05 10.26 5.29
N TYR A 107 23.92 10.18 3.98
CA TYR A 107 24.41 11.13 3.01
C TYR A 107 23.30 12.08 2.57
N TYR A 108 23.61 13.37 2.53
CA TYR A 108 22.68 14.42 2.12
C TYR A 108 23.20 15.08 0.86
N LEU A 109 22.51 14.87 -0.27
CA LEU A 109 22.89 15.46 -1.55
C LEU A 109 22.12 16.75 -1.76
N SER A 110 22.85 17.84 -1.98
CA SER A 110 22.30 19.15 -2.30
C SER A 110 22.35 19.37 -3.81
N ILE A 111 21.20 19.64 -4.41
CA ILE A 111 21.02 19.70 -5.86
C ILE A 111 20.81 21.14 -6.31
N SER A 112 21.39 21.51 -7.44
CA SER A 112 21.12 22.77 -8.12
C SER A 112 20.62 22.51 -9.52
N CYS A 113 19.79 23.41 -10.04
CA CYS A 113 19.32 23.37 -11.43
C CYS A 113 19.02 24.79 -11.92
N VAL A 114 18.71 24.92 -13.21
CA VAL A 114 18.28 26.16 -13.86
C VAL A 114 16.82 26.01 -14.28
N ALA A 115 15.99 26.96 -13.87
CA ALA A 115 14.60 27.07 -14.33
C ALA A 115 14.27 28.54 -14.62
N ASN A 116 13.63 28.80 -15.77
CA ASN A 116 13.33 30.16 -16.25
C ASN A 116 14.57 31.09 -16.31
N GLY A 117 15.74 30.54 -16.66
CA GLY A 117 17.00 31.29 -16.76
C GLY A 117 17.59 31.74 -15.41
N LYS A 118 17.10 31.22 -14.29
CA LYS A 118 17.64 31.42 -12.94
C LYS A 118 18.17 30.10 -12.38
N THR A 119 19.29 30.16 -11.67
CA THR A 119 19.83 29.02 -10.92
C THR A 119 19.15 28.92 -9.55
N TRP A 120 18.69 27.72 -9.21
CA TRP A 120 18.07 27.36 -7.94
C TRP A 120 18.94 26.32 -7.22
N GLN A 121 18.90 26.34 -5.89
CA GLN A 121 19.70 25.46 -5.03
C GLN A 121 18.80 24.87 -3.94
N PHE A 122 18.83 23.55 -3.84
CA PHE A 122 18.04 22.74 -2.92
C PHE A 122 19.02 22.04 -1.98
N PRO A 123 19.27 22.59 -0.79
CA PRO A 123 20.14 21.96 0.18
C PRO A 123 19.50 20.66 0.68
N ASP A 124 20.31 19.62 0.79
CA ASP A 124 19.93 18.31 1.35
C ASP A 124 18.65 17.73 0.70
N ALA A 125 18.51 17.89 -0.62
CA ALA A 125 17.33 17.51 -1.40
C ALA A 125 17.09 15.99 -1.48
N ILE A 126 18.15 15.20 -1.32
CA ILE A 126 18.08 13.73 -1.30
C ILE A 126 18.80 13.25 -0.04
N VAL A 127 18.19 12.28 0.65
CA VAL A 127 18.81 11.59 1.78
C VAL A 127 19.02 10.13 1.40
N VAL A 128 20.28 9.72 1.38
CA VAL A 128 20.71 8.35 1.10
C VAL A 128 21.22 7.74 2.40
N ASN A 129 20.69 6.61 2.82
CA ASN A 129 21.12 5.91 4.01
C ASN A 129 22.01 4.73 3.62
N MET A 130 23.33 4.88 3.79
CA MET A 130 24.28 3.80 3.61
C MET A 130 24.18 2.84 4.79
N MET A 131 23.53 1.70 4.57
CA MET A 131 23.32 0.67 5.55
C MET A 131 24.55 -0.21 5.75
N LYS A 132 24.70 -0.75 6.96
CA LYS A 132 25.70 -1.77 7.24
C LYS A 132 25.31 -3.08 6.52
N PRO A 133 26.25 -3.80 5.89
CA PRO A 133 25.97 -5.16 5.45
C PRO A 133 25.69 -6.04 6.66
N VAL A 134 24.82 -7.03 6.50
CA VAL A 134 24.63 -8.04 7.56
C VAL A 134 25.94 -8.81 7.84
N PRO A 135 26.13 -9.34 9.06
CA PRO A 135 27.29 -10.18 9.37
C PRO A 135 27.45 -11.33 8.35
N GLU A 136 28.71 -11.66 8.00
CA GLU A 136 29.02 -12.68 6.98
C GLU A 136 28.48 -14.08 7.35
N GLU A 137 28.28 -14.34 8.64
CA GLU A 137 27.71 -15.57 9.18
C GLU A 137 26.19 -15.70 8.96
N ILE A 138 25.52 -14.66 8.46
CA ILE A 138 24.12 -14.76 8.03
C ILE A 138 24.08 -15.32 6.60
N LYS A 139 23.29 -16.38 6.43
CA LYS A 139 23.14 -17.13 5.18
C LYS A 139 21.67 -17.27 4.83
N VAL A 140 21.42 -17.58 3.56
CA VAL A 140 20.12 -18.05 3.07
C VAL A 140 20.31 -19.36 2.32
N GLU A 141 19.49 -20.36 2.65
CA GLU A 141 19.58 -21.70 2.05
C GLU A 141 18.20 -22.24 1.64
N PRO A 142 18.04 -22.71 0.39
CA PRO A 142 18.96 -22.48 -0.72
C PRO A 142 19.04 -20.99 -1.08
N SER A 143 20.19 -20.52 -1.57
CA SER A 143 20.35 -19.14 -2.07
C SER A 143 19.86 -18.98 -3.52
N GLU A 144 19.58 -20.09 -4.20
CA GLU A 144 19.01 -20.12 -5.55
C GLU A 144 17.90 -21.16 -5.61
N ILE A 145 16.75 -20.75 -6.15
CA ILE A 145 15.58 -21.61 -6.34
C ILE A 145 15.21 -21.56 -7.82
N THR A 146 14.91 -22.70 -8.42
CA THR A 146 14.40 -22.76 -9.80
C THR A 146 13.07 -23.52 -9.81
N ILE A 147 12.04 -22.88 -10.36
CA ILE A 147 10.68 -23.43 -10.48
C ILE A 147 10.30 -23.42 -11.94
N ASN A 148 9.88 -24.57 -12.47
CA ASN A 148 9.35 -24.62 -13.83
C ASN A 148 7.89 -24.18 -13.82
N MET A 149 7.56 -23.14 -14.58
CA MET A 149 6.18 -22.64 -14.71
C MET A 149 5.23 -23.70 -15.28
N SER A 150 5.74 -24.66 -16.06
CA SER A 150 4.95 -25.80 -16.52
C SER A 150 4.47 -26.70 -15.36
N ASP A 151 5.24 -26.82 -14.27
CA ASP A 151 4.79 -27.56 -13.09
C ASP A 151 3.73 -26.78 -12.31
N VAL A 152 3.81 -25.45 -12.30
CA VAL A 152 2.77 -24.58 -11.72
C VAL A 152 1.45 -24.73 -12.47
N ILE A 153 1.48 -24.51 -13.79
CA ILE A 153 0.30 -24.59 -14.67
C ILE A 153 -0.36 -25.97 -14.62
N ASN A 154 0.42 -27.05 -14.55
CA ASN A 154 -0.11 -28.41 -14.50
C ASN A 154 -0.53 -28.85 -13.08
N GLY A 155 -0.42 -27.98 -12.07
CA GLY A 155 -0.79 -28.28 -10.69
C GLY A 155 0.15 -29.25 -9.97
N TYR A 156 1.40 -29.36 -10.42
CA TYR A 156 2.46 -30.15 -9.80
C TYR A 156 3.32 -29.33 -8.83
N PHE A 157 3.19 -28.00 -8.85
CA PHE A 157 3.86 -27.10 -7.92
C PHE A 157 3.31 -27.25 -6.50
N VAL A 158 4.22 -27.32 -5.53
CA VAL A 158 3.92 -27.35 -4.09
C VAL A 158 4.81 -26.29 -3.43
N PRO A 159 4.27 -25.11 -3.08
CA PRO A 159 5.05 -23.97 -2.60
C PRO A 159 6.02 -24.30 -1.45
N GLU A 160 5.58 -25.15 -0.52
CA GLU A 160 6.35 -25.58 0.67
C GLU A 160 7.68 -26.28 0.32
N ASN A 161 7.79 -26.87 -0.88
CA ASN A 161 9.01 -27.53 -1.33
C ASN A 161 10.08 -26.55 -1.85
N TYR A 162 9.72 -25.28 -2.02
CA TYR A 162 10.56 -24.26 -2.63
C TYR A 162 10.85 -23.10 -1.68
N ALA A 163 10.72 -23.28 -0.36
CA ALA A 163 11.06 -22.23 0.60
C ALA A 163 12.59 -22.09 0.79
N ALA A 164 13.05 -20.86 1.05
CA ALA A 164 14.41 -20.59 1.53
C ALA A 164 14.39 -20.18 2.99
N GLN A 165 15.48 -20.45 3.72
CA GLN A 165 15.62 -20.09 5.12
C GLN A 165 16.78 -19.11 5.27
N ILE A 166 16.51 -17.93 5.84
CA ILE A 166 17.55 -17.00 6.31
C ILE A 166 17.91 -17.37 7.76
N TYR A 167 19.18 -17.63 8.02
CA TYR A 167 19.65 -18.06 9.34
C TYR A 167 21.06 -17.57 9.61
N SER A 168 21.51 -17.69 10.87
CA SER A 168 22.91 -17.47 11.23
C SER A 168 23.63 -18.79 11.45
N ASP A 169 24.81 -18.93 10.86
CA ASP A 169 25.77 -20.01 11.11
C ASP A 169 26.53 -19.84 12.46
N SER A 170 26.25 -18.78 13.21
CA SER A 170 26.90 -18.45 14.47
C SER A 170 25.89 -18.35 15.62
N GLU A 171 26.13 -19.09 16.70
CA GLU A 171 25.32 -18.98 17.93
C GLU A 171 25.46 -17.61 18.64
N ALA A 172 26.44 -16.79 18.22
CA ALA A 172 26.67 -15.46 18.78
C ALA A 172 25.85 -14.35 18.11
N ILE A 173 25.17 -14.65 17.01
CA ILE A 173 24.36 -13.70 16.24
C ILE A 173 22.92 -14.21 16.24
N SER A 174 21.99 -13.41 16.76
CA SER A 174 20.55 -13.67 16.60
C SER A 174 19.94 -12.67 15.62
N ILE A 175 18.98 -13.14 14.82
CA ILE A 175 18.16 -12.30 13.96
C ILE A 175 16.82 -12.13 14.66
N THR A 176 16.33 -10.89 14.76
CA THR A 176 15.14 -10.53 15.52
C THR A 176 14.00 -9.98 14.66
N SER A 177 14.30 -9.61 13.43
CA SER A 177 13.31 -9.19 12.45
C SER A 177 13.86 -9.39 11.04
N TYR A 178 12.95 -9.77 10.14
CA TYR A 178 13.18 -9.99 8.73
C TYR A 178 12.20 -9.13 7.94
N GLU A 179 12.69 -8.42 6.95
CA GLU A 179 11.87 -7.60 6.05
C GLU A 179 12.43 -7.73 4.63
N ILE A 180 11.57 -7.87 3.64
CA ILE A 180 11.99 -7.78 2.23
C ILE A 180 12.21 -6.30 1.93
N SER A 181 13.43 -5.95 1.58
CA SER A 181 13.82 -4.58 1.26
C SER A 181 13.56 -4.24 -0.20
N GLU A 182 13.86 -5.16 -1.11
CA GLU A 182 13.78 -4.94 -2.54
C GLU A 182 13.55 -6.29 -3.24
N VAL A 183 12.77 -6.26 -4.32
CA VAL A 183 12.66 -7.36 -5.27
C VAL A 183 12.87 -6.79 -6.67
N THR A 184 13.77 -7.41 -7.43
CA THR A 184 13.94 -7.12 -8.86
C THR A 184 13.47 -8.30 -9.70
N LEU A 185 12.97 -8.03 -10.90
CA LEU A 185 12.64 -9.01 -11.94
C LEU A 185 13.54 -8.73 -13.15
N ASP A 186 14.37 -9.69 -13.51
CA ASP A 186 15.34 -9.59 -14.61
C ASP A 186 16.23 -8.32 -14.53
N GLY A 187 16.47 -7.84 -13.30
CA GLY A 187 17.29 -6.66 -13.00
C GLY A 187 16.52 -5.35 -12.83
N GLU A 188 15.21 -5.32 -13.12
CA GLU A 188 14.37 -4.13 -12.92
C GLU A 188 13.64 -4.20 -11.56
N ILE A 189 13.60 -3.09 -10.83
CA ILE A 189 12.91 -3.01 -9.53
C ILE A 189 11.40 -3.18 -9.72
N LEU A 190 10.79 -4.04 -8.92
CA LEU A 190 9.35 -4.18 -8.86
C LEU A 190 8.77 -3.19 -7.84
N ASN A 191 7.99 -2.23 -8.33
CA ASN A 191 7.31 -1.23 -7.50
C ASN A 191 6.30 -1.84 -6.50
N SER A 192 5.88 -3.10 -6.71
CA SER A 192 5.08 -3.86 -5.77
C SER A 192 5.44 -5.35 -5.80
N ASN A 193 5.79 -5.92 -4.65
CA ASN A 193 5.98 -7.37 -4.48
C ASN A 193 4.78 -8.00 -3.76
N THR A 194 4.00 -8.80 -4.49
CA THR A 194 2.87 -9.58 -3.96
C THR A 194 3.17 -11.07 -3.83
N ILE A 195 4.26 -11.55 -4.44
CA ILE A 195 4.54 -12.99 -4.58
C ILE A 195 5.45 -13.53 -3.49
N PHE A 196 6.35 -12.72 -2.92
CA PHE A 196 7.29 -13.18 -1.89
C PHE A 196 6.92 -12.66 -0.51
N THR A 197 7.03 -13.54 0.48
CA THR A 197 6.89 -13.20 1.90
C THR A 197 8.06 -13.75 2.68
N VAL A 198 8.44 -13.07 3.76
CA VAL A 198 9.40 -13.58 4.75
C VAL A 198 8.72 -13.63 6.11
N SER A 199 8.81 -14.78 6.77
CA SER A 199 8.25 -14.98 8.11
C SER A 199 9.14 -14.39 9.20
N ASP A 200 8.59 -14.29 10.42
CA ASP A 200 9.34 -13.86 11.62
C ASP A 200 10.47 -14.83 11.99
N GLU A 201 10.45 -16.05 11.45
CA GLU A 201 11.51 -17.06 11.57
C GLU A 201 12.52 -17.04 10.42
N GLY A 202 12.38 -16.12 9.45
CA GLY A 202 13.29 -16.00 8.31
C GLY A 202 13.04 -17.01 7.19
N VAL A 203 11.92 -17.74 7.20
CA VAL A 203 11.51 -18.56 6.06
C VAL A 203 10.94 -17.63 4.99
N VAL A 204 11.57 -17.62 3.81
CA VAL A 204 11.10 -16.96 2.61
C VAL A 204 10.19 -17.93 1.86
N SER A 205 8.94 -17.53 1.68
CA SER A 205 7.90 -18.30 0.97
C SER A 205 7.43 -17.52 -0.25
N MET A 206 6.86 -18.23 -1.20
CA MET A 206 6.36 -17.67 -2.45
C MET A 206 4.96 -18.19 -2.76
N ASP A 207 4.11 -17.28 -3.23
CA ASP A 207 2.78 -17.58 -3.76
C ASP A 207 2.82 -17.34 -5.27
N ILE A 208 2.91 -18.44 -6.03
CA ILE A 208 3.10 -18.43 -7.48
C ILE A 208 1.94 -19.20 -8.09
N ASP A 209 1.34 -18.61 -9.13
CA ASP A 209 0.23 -19.15 -9.90
C ASP A 209 0.51 -19.13 -11.40
N GLU A 210 -0.49 -19.45 -12.21
CA GLU A 210 -0.38 -19.47 -13.68
C GLU A 210 -0.32 -18.07 -14.31
N GLU A 211 -0.66 -17.02 -13.57
CA GLU A 211 -0.61 -15.62 -14.03
C GLU A 211 0.71 -14.94 -13.64
N THR A 212 1.49 -15.55 -12.76
CA THR A 212 2.78 -15.01 -12.29
C THR A 212 3.77 -14.90 -13.45
N THR A 213 4.33 -13.70 -13.64
CA THR A 213 5.30 -13.42 -14.70
C THR A 213 6.55 -14.29 -14.54
N PRO A 214 6.93 -15.11 -15.55
CA PRO A 214 8.18 -15.84 -15.52
C PRO A 214 9.39 -14.91 -15.62
N GLY A 215 10.52 -15.29 -15.01
CA GLY A 215 11.76 -14.52 -15.02
C GLY A 215 12.64 -14.80 -13.80
N VAL A 216 13.74 -14.04 -13.67
CA VAL A 216 14.67 -14.16 -12.55
C VAL A 216 14.39 -13.08 -11.51
N TYR A 217 13.89 -13.49 -10.36
CA TYR A 217 13.67 -12.61 -9.23
C TYR A 217 14.90 -12.59 -8.31
N SER A 218 15.38 -11.41 -7.92
CA SER A 218 16.41 -11.23 -6.88
C SER A 218 15.81 -10.51 -5.68
N LEU A 219 16.01 -11.06 -4.48
CA LEU A 219 15.48 -10.52 -3.24
C LEU A 219 16.59 -10.01 -2.33
N SER A 220 16.43 -8.79 -1.85
CA SER A 220 17.24 -8.19 -0.79
C SER A 220 16.42 -8.07 0.48
N PHE A 221 17.05 -8.25 1.64
CA PHE A 221 16.36 -8.23 2.94
C PHE A 221 16.98 -7.20 3.89
N LYS A 222 16.15 -6.51 4.66
CA LYS A 222 16.56 -5.74 5.82
C LYS A 222 16.40 -6.63 7.05
N LEU A 223 17.49 -6.81 7.81
CA LEU A 223 17.55 -7.68 8.98
C LEU A 223 17.94 -6.89 10.23
N TYR A 224 17.31 -7.19 11.36
CA TYR A 224 17.75 -6.70 12.67
C TYR A 224 18.50 -7.80 13.40
N THR A 225 19.80 -7.60 13.64
CA THR A 225 20.72 -8.60 14.18
C THR A 225 21.27 -8.17 15.53
N ILE A 226 21.44 -9.11 16.47
CA ILE A 226 22.05 -8.86 17.77
C ILE A 226 23.28 -9.75 17.88
N LEU A 227 24.45 -9.13 18.04
CA LEU A 227 25.67 -9.80 18.48
C LEU A 227 25.62 -9.94 20.01
N SER A 228 26.00 -11.12 20.53
CA SER A 228 25.89 -11.42 21.96
C SER A 228 26.59 -10.38 22.87
N GLY A 229 25.81 -9.50 23.48
CA GLY A 229 26.28 -8.46 24.40
C GLY A 229 26.22 -7.03 23.85
N ASP A 230 25.83 -6.86 22.58
CA ASP A 230 25.69 -5.58 21.90
C ASP A 230 24.21 -5.21 21.69
N ASP A 231 23.96 -3.95 21.31
CA ASP A 231 22.64 -3.48 20.93
C ASP A 231 22.23 -4.05 19.55
N PRO A 232 20.92 -4.24 19.28
CA PRO A 232 20.45 -4.65 17.97
C PRO A 232 20.88 -3.64 16.89
N GLU A 233 21.45 -4.16 15.82
CA GLU A 233 21.86 -3.40 14.65
C GLU A 233 21.09 -3.84 13.41
N GLU A 234 20.70 -2.85 12.63
CA GLU A 234 20.04 -3.04 11.35
C GLU A 234 21.07 -3.21 10.23
N GLY A 235 20.86 -4.19 9.37
CA GLY A 235 21.74 -4.44 8.24
C GLY A 235 21.00 -4.90 6.99
N LEU A 236 21.60 -4.63 5.84
CA LEU A 236 21.08 -5.02 4.52
C LEU A 236 21.73 -6.33 4.07
N PHE A 237 20.92 -7.34 3.78
CA PHE A 237 21.31 -8.60 3.16
C PHE A 237 20.91 -8.58 1.68
N GLN A 238 21.79 -7.99 0.87
CA GLN A 238 21.50 -7.67 -0.51
C GLN A 238 21.63 -8.89 -1.43
N ASN A 239 20.73 -8.97 -2.43
CA ASN A 239 20.69 -10.05 -3.44
C ASN A 239 20.87 -11.44 -2.83
N ALA A 240 20.24 -11.64 -1.66
CA ALA A 240 20.48 -12.81 -0.85
C ALA A 240 19.88 -14.06 -1.51
N LEU A 241 18.68 -13.94 -2.07
CA LEU A 241 17.95 -15.04 -2.67
C LEU A 241 17.61 -14.75 -4.14
N THR A 242 17.96 -15.69 -5.01
CA THR A 242 17.53 -15.70 -6.41
C THR A 242 16.44 -16.75 -6.62
N VAL A 243 15.31 -16.36 -7.19
CA VAL A 243 14.22 -17.28 -7.58
C VAL A 243 14.02 -17.18 -9.09
N ASN A 244 14.40 -18.23 -9.81
CA ASN A 244 14.23 -18.35 -11.25
C ASN A 244 12.92 -19.09 -11.57
N LEU A 245 11.93 -18.35 -12.06
CA LEU A 245 10.71 -18.93 -12.64
C LEU A 245 10.99 -19.30 -14.09
N ALA A 246 11.50 -20.51 -14.25
CA ALA A 246 11.91 -21.08 -15.52
C ALA A 246 10.68 -21.39 -16.41
N SER A 247 10.67 -20.84 -17.62
CA SER A 247 9.62 -21.09 -18.61
C SER A 247 10.20 -21.11 -20.02
N ALA A 248 9.64 -21.97 -20.87
CA ALA A 248 9.78 -21.81 -22.31
C ALA A 248 9.20 -20.44 -22.75
N PRO A 249 9.56 -19.92 -23.92
CA PRO A 249 8.98 -18.68 -24.43
C PRO A 249 7.46 -18.83 -24.54
N THR A 250 6.70 -17.93 -23.92
CA THR A 250 5.23 -17.94 -23.92
C THR A 250 4.63 -16.84 -24.77
N ASP A 251 5.38 -15.77 -25.02
CA ASP A 251 4.97 -14.70 -25.93
C ASP A 251 6.18 -14.03 -26.59
N ILE A 252 5.94 -13.38 -27.73
CA ILE A 252 6.91 -12.55 -28.44
C ILE A 252 6.20 -11.33 -29.04
N GLU A 253 6.68 -10.13 -28.72
CA GLU A 253 6.10 -8.89 -29.20
C GLU A 253 7.15 -8.03 -29.91
N TYR A 254 6.90 -7.71 -31.18
CA TYR A 254 7.70 -6.70 -31.88
C TYR A 254 7.15 -5.31 -31.59
N PRO A 255 8.01 -4.33 -31.29
CA PRO A 255 7.58 -2.94 -31.26
C PRO A 255 7.22 -2.49 -32.69
N PHE A 256 6.16 -1.68 -32.81
CA PHE A 256 5.67 -1.12 -34.07
C PHE A 256 5.20 -2.16 -35.11
N LEU A 257 4.14 -2.91 -34.80
CA LEU A 257 3.47 -3.75 -35.80
C LEU A 257 2.40 -2.97 -36.59
N PRO A 258 2.32 -3.13 -37.93
CA PRO A 258 3.25 -3.86 -38.78
C PRO A 258 4.58 -3.10 -38.93
N VAL A 259 5.69 -3.85 -39.07
CA VAL A 259 6.99 -3.29 -39.44
C VAL A 259 6.87 -2.66 -40.82
N LEU A 260 6.98 -1.33 -40.85
CA LEU A 260 6.90 -0.57 -42.09
C LEU A 260 8.24 -0.58 -42.83
N VAL A 261 8.17 -0.81 -44.14
CA VAL A 261 9.34 -0.91 -45.03
C VAL A 261 9.08 -0.04 -46.24
N GLU A 262 10.03 0.84 -46.58
CA GLU A 262 9.90 1.69 -47.76
C GLU A 262 10.28 0.90 -49.02
N GLN A 263 9.60 1.14 -50.13
CA GLN A 263 9.87 0.46 -51.41
C GLN A 263 11.19 0.88 -52.08
N ASP A 264 12.00 1.70 -51.42
CA ASP A 264 13.23 2.30 -51.96
C ASP A 264 14.39 1.31 -52.13
N GLY A 265 14.23 0.09 -51.61
CA GLY A 265 15.22 -0.99 -51.71
C GLY A 265 16.37 -0.85 -50.73
N ILE A 266 16.27 0.02 -49.72
CA ILE A 266 17.30 0.20 -48.70
C ILE A 266 17.17 -0.89 -47.63
N ALA A 267 18.31 -1.38 -47.11
CA ALA A 267 18.28 -2.35 -46.03
C ALA A 267 17.55 -1.80 -44.79
N ARG A 268 16.77 -2.67 -44.15
CA ARG A 268 15.97 -2.33 -42.97
C ARG A 268 16.17 -3.37 -41.89
N THR A 269 16.28 -2.92 -40.64
CA THR A 269 16.29 -3.81 -39.47
C THR A 269 15.18 -3.35 -38.53
N SER A 270 14.35 -4.28 -38.06
CA SER A 270 13.36 -4.00 -37.01
C SER A 270 14.07 -3.75 -35.68
N GLU A 271 13.36 -3.16 -34.72
CA GLU A 271 13.78 -3.28 -33.33
C GLU A 271 13.67 -4.75 -32.88
N THR A 272 14.39 -5.08 -31.81
CA THR A 272 14.36 -6.41 -31.19
C THR A 272 13.02 -6.61 -30.50
N PRO A 273 12.41 -7.81 -30.61
CA PRO A 273 11.19 -8.11 -29.90
C PRO A 273 11.45 -8.26 -28.39
N THR A 274 10.42 -8.05 -27.58
CA THR A 274 10.37 -8.54 -26.20
C THR A 274 9.88 -9.98 -26.20
N VAL A 275 10.43 -10.81 -25.33
CA VAL A 275 10.01 -12.21 -25.16
C VAL A 275 9.53 -12.38 -23.73
N THR A 276 8.34 -12.98 -23.55
CA THR A 276 7.88 -13.41 -22.23
C THR A 276 8.36 -14.85 -21.98
N GLY A 277 8.96 -15.09 -20.80
CA GLY A 277 9.59 -16.36 -20.45
C GLY A 277 11.01 -16.15 -19.93
N SER A 278 11.76 -17.25 -19.76
CA SER A 278 13.17 -17.13 -19.36
C SER A 278 14.02 -16.48 -20.44
N GLN A 279 14.80 -15.47 -20.04
CA GLN A 279 15.62 -14.65 -20.94
C GLN A 279 17.00 -15.24 -21.27
N VAL A 280 17.43 -16.28 -20.53
CA VAL A 280 18.75 -16.88 -20.68
C VAL A 280 18.79 -17.78 -21.93
N ASP A 281 19.88 -17.66 -22.71
CA ASP A 281 20.17 -18.48 -23.89
C ASP A 281 19.07 -18.46 -24.96
N LEU A 282 18.41 -17.31 -25.12
CA LEU A 282 17.44 -17.09 -26.19
C LEU A 282 18.09 -17.26 -27.58
N SER A 283 17.36 -17.95 -28.46
CA SER A 283 17.69 -18.06 -29.87
C SER A 283 16.44 -18.02 -30.74
N PHE A 284 16.57 -17.43 -31.92
CA PHE A 284 15.47 -17.12 -32.82
C PHE A 284 15.67 -17.74 -34.20
N GLU A 285 14.60 -18.27 -34.79
CA GLU A 285 14.60 -18.84 -36.14
C GLU A 285 13.30 -18.48 -36.88
N LEU A 286 13.39 -18.19 -38.19
CA LEU A 286 12.23 -18.05 -39.04
C LEU A 286 11.63 -19.42 -39.33
N ALA A 287 10.47 -19.71 -38.78
CA ALA A 287 9.72 -20.93 -39.03
C ALA A 287 8.95 -20.88 -40.36
N GLY A 288 8.51 -19.68 -40.77
CA GLY A 288 7.69 -19.49 -41.96
C GLY A 288 7.61 -18.02 -42.39
N ILE A 289 7.39 -17.81 -43.69
CA ILE A 289 7.12 -16.49 -44.29
C ILE A 289 5.91 -16.65 -45.20
N THR A 290 4.90 -15.81 -45.03
CA THR A 290 3.72 -15.76 -45.89
C THR A 290 3.66 -14.40 -46.57
N PRO A 291 3.75 -14.31 -47.91
CA PRO A 291 3.94 -15.40 -48.87
C PRO A 291 5.37 -15.98 -48.86
N GLU A 292 5.49 -17.29 -49.09
CA GLU A 292 6.79 -18.01 -49.14
C GLU A 292 7.68 -17.53 -50.30
N TYR A 293 7.06 -17.04 -51.38
CA TYR A 293 7.73 -16.53 -52.56
C TYR A 293 7.25 -15.13 -52.91
N TYR A 294 8.20 -14.27 -53.30
CA TYR A 294 7.92 -13.00 -53.95
C TYR A 294 8.30 -13.12 -55.43
N GLY A 295 7.28 -13.24 -56.29
CA GLY A 295 7.45 -13.62 -57.69
C GLY A 295 7.99 -15.06 -57.82
N GLU A 296 9.16 -15.22 -58.44
CA GLU A 296 9.85 -16.52 -58.61
C GLU A 296 10.98 -16.74 -57.58
N VAL A 297 11.19 -15.80 -56.65
CA VAL A 297 12.27 -15.84 -55.65
C VAL A 297 11.68 -16.11 -54.27
N ALA A 298 12.32 -16.96 -53.46
CA ALA A 298 11.87 -17.21 -52.09
C ALA A 298 12.00 -15.93 -51.25
N SER A 299 10.97 -15.58 -50.48
CA SER A 299 10.94 -14.37 -49.65
C SER A 299 12.07 -14.35 -48.60
N SER A 300 12.52 -15.53 -48.16
CA SER A 300 13.69 -15.72 -47.28
C SER A 300 15.04 -15.31 -47.91
N THR A 301 15.07 -14.98 -49.20
CA THR A 301 16.22 -14.35 -49.85
C THR A 301 16.40 -12.90 -49.38
N TYR A 302 15.30 -12.23 -49.04
CA TYR A 302 15.27 -10.81 -48.70
C TYR A 302 14.97 -10.57 -47.23
N ILE A 303 14.21 -11.46 -46.58
CA ILE A 303 13.82 -11.35 -45.17
C ILE A 303 14.57 -12.43 -44.37
N SER A 304 15.28 -12.01 -43.33
CA SER A 304 15.95 -12.89 -42.38
C SER A 304 15.71 -12.45 -40.94
N ILE A 305 16.04 -13.31 -39.97
CA ILE A 305 16.01 -13.00 -38.54
C ILE A 305 17.42 -13.14 -37.99
N ASP A 306 17.81 -12.21 -37.12
CA ASP A 306 19.03 -12.35 -36.33
C ASP A 306 18.81 -13.40 -35.23
N ALA A 307 19.63 -14.45 -35.23
CA ALA A 307 19.41 -15.61 -34.38
C ALA A 307 19.62 -15.34 -32.88
N ALA A 308 20.31 -14.27 -32.50
CA ALA A 308 20.58 -13.94 -31.10
C ALA A 308 19.62 -12.88 -30.55
N THR A 309 19.23 -11.92 -31.39
CA THR A 309 18.45 -10.74 -30.97
C THR A 309 16.99 -10.79 -31.40
N GLY A 310 16.62 -11.68 -32.33
CA GLY A 310 15.29 -11.74 -32.90
C GLY A 310 14.97 -10.58 -33.86
N ALA A 311 15.89 -9.65 -34.12
CA ALA A 311 15.63 -8.56 -35.05
C ALA A 311 15.38 -9.07 -36.48
N ILE A 312 14.33 -8.59 -37.13
CA ILE A 312 14.01 -8.89 -38.53
C ILE A 312 14.85 -7.99 -39.43
N ASN A 313 15.54 -8.60 -40.39
CA ASN A 313 16.39 -7.91 -41.35
C ASN A 313 15.82 -8.06 -42.76
N ILE A 314 15.74 -6.94 -43.47
CA ILE A 314 15.41 -6.85 -44.88
C ILE A 314 16.65 -6.39 -45.64
N ALA A 315 17.05 -7.19 -46.61
CA ALA A 315 18.28 -6.99 -47.35
C ALA A 315 18.21 -5.79 -48.31
N GLU A 316 19.35 -5.11 -48.48
CA GLU A 316 19.53 -4.08 -49.51
C GLU A 316 19.23 -4.66 -50.91
N GLY A 317 18.53 -3.89 -51.73
CA GLY A 317 18.11 -4.28 -53.08
C GLY A 317 16.88 -5.20 -53.11
N HIS A 318 16.07 -5.23 -52.05
CA HIS A 318 14.80 -5.96 -52.07
C HIS A 318 13.85 -5.43 -53.17
N PRO A 319 13.06 -6.30 -53.82
CA PRO A 319 12.20 -5.94 -54.96
C PRO A 319 10.75 -5.59 -54.55
N PHE A 320 10.49 -5.46 -53.25
CA PHE A 320 9.15 -5.22 -52.72
C PHE A 320 8.61 -3.85 -53.16
N VAL A 321 7.29 -3.77 -53.36
CA VAL A 321 6.57 -2.57 -53.82
C VAL A 321 5.48 -2.18 -52.83
N GLU A 322 5.06 -0.92 -52.87
CA GLU A 322 3.97 -0.42 -52.03
C GLU A 322 2.73 -1.33 -52.08
N GLY A 323 2.23 -1.72 -50.89
CA GLY A 323 1.08 -2.60 -50.71
C GLY A 323 1.41 -4.08 -50.54
N ASP A 324 2.68 -4.49 -50.65
CA ASP A 324 3.10 -5.84 -50.29
C ASP A 324 3.02 -6.05 -48.77
N GLU A 325 2.59 -7.24 -48.36
CA GLU A 325 2.46 -7.65 -46.95
C GLU A 325 3.14 -9.00 -46.75
N PHE A 326 3.85 -9.14 -45.64
CA PHE A 326 4.43 -10.41 -45.21
C PHE A 326 4.04 -10.71 -43.75
N SER A 327 3.74 -11.96 -43.46
CA SER A 327 3.57 -12.48 -42.10
C SER A 327 4.65 -13.50 -41.79
N LEU A 328 5.27 -13.39 -40.62
CA LEU A 328 6.40 -14.21 -40.20
C LEU A 328 6.01 -15.10 -39.02
N ASP A 329 6.26 -16.40 -39.16
CA ASP A 329 6.22 -17.34 -38.06
C ASP A 329 7.62 -17.45 -37.46
N ILE A 330 7.74 -17.30 -36.14
CA ILE A 330 9.03 -17.21 -35.45
C ILE A 330 9.11 -18.28 -34.38
N THR A 331 10.17 -19.09 -34.44
CA THR A 331 10.51 -20.04 -33.39
C THR A 331 11.49 -19.37 -32.43
N VAL A 332 11.14 -19.36 -31.15
CA VAL A 332 11.99 -18.90 -30.05
C VAL A 332 12.35 -20.11 -29.20
N THR A 333 13.62 -20.24 -28.85
CA THR A 333 14.13 -21.30 -27.98
C THR A 333 14.92 -20.69 -26.84
N ASN A 334 14.72 -21.20 -25.63
CA ASN A 334 15.61 -21.03 -24.49
C ASN A 334 15.91 -22.40 -23.87
N ASP A 335 16.66 -22.42 -22.77
CA ASP A 335 17.03 -23.65 -22.06
C ASP A 335 15.83 -24.47 -21.54
N ASN A 336 14.66 -23.84 -21.40
CA ASN A 336 13.46 -24.45 -20.84
C ASN A 336 12.50 -24.96 -21.91
N GLY A 337 12.71 -24.61 -23.19
CA GLY A 337 11.93 -25.16 -24.29
C GLY A 337 11.93 -24.29 -25.55
N THR A 338 11.12 -24.73 -26.51
CA THR A 338 10.98 -24.12 -27.82
C THR A 338 9.50 -23.89 -28.12
N THR A 339 9.17 -22.69 -28.57
CA THR A 339 7.81 -22.30 -28.99
C THR A 339 7.87 -21.65 -30.37
N THR A 340 6.96 -22.02 -31.26
CA THR A 340 6.76 -21.35 -32.55
C THR A 340 5.52 -20.47 -32.47
N PHE A 341 5.71 -19.17 -32.65
CA PHE A 341 4.67 -18.16 -32.71
C PHE A 341 4.29 -17.92 -34.15
N THR A 342 3.04 -18.19 -34.50
CA THR A 342 2.50 -17.96 -35.84
C THR A 342 2.07 -16.51 -36.00
N ASP A 343 2.29 -15.92 -37.18
CA ASP A 343 1.98 -14.50 -37.46
C ASP A 343 2.58 -13.52 -36.44
N ALA A 344 3.74 -13.87 -35.87
CA ALA A 344 4.42 -13.16 -34.80
C ALA A 344 4.95 -11.78 -35.22
N CYS A 345 5.21 -11.59 -36.51
CA CYS A 345 5.61 -10.29 -37.06
C CYS A 345 4.97 -10.06 -38.43
N GLN A 346 4.39 -8.88 -38.60
CA GLN A 346 3.78 -8.44 -39.85
C GLN A 346 4.66 -7.35 -40.46
N ILE A 347 4.99 -7.47 -41.73
CA ILE A 347 5.70 -6.46 -42.51
C ILE A 347 4.72 -5.88 -43.52
N GLN A 348 4.71 -4.55 -43.64
CA GLN A 348 3.96 -3.84 -44.67
C GLN A 348 4.88 -2.91 -45.45
N VAL A 349 4.81 -2.98 -46.77
CA VAL A 349 5.64 -2.17 -47.66
C VAL A 349 4.85 -0.93 -48.09
N VAL A 350 5.46 0.25 -47.91
CA VAL A 350 4.86 1.55 -48.20
C VAL A 350 5.77 2.38 -49.12
N ASP A 351 5.25 3.47 -49.69
CA ASP A 351 6.07 4.38 -50.51
C ASP A 351 7.11 5.13 -49.68
N GLU A 352 6.66 5.76 -48.60
CA GLU A 352 7.47 6.53 -47.66
C GLU A 352 6.80 6.49 -46.28
N VAL A 353 7.61 6.53 -45.21
CA VAL A 353 7.10 6.61 -43.84
C VAL A 353 7.34 8.00 -43.28
N ALA A 354 6.26 8.67 -42.90
CA ALA A 354 6.33 10.00 -42.33
C ALA A 354 7.03 9.98 -40.97
N GLU A 355 8.02 10.86 -40.80
CA GLU A 355 8.58 11.18 -39.49
C GLU A 355 7.50 11.73 -38.56
N VAL A 356 7.54 11.34 -37.28
CA VAL A 356 6.66 11.87 -36.25
C VAL A 356 6.93 13.37 -36.09
N SER A 357 5.90 14.20 -36.20
CA SER A 357 6.01 15.65 -36.04
C SER A 357 4.71 16.30 -35.56
N GLY A 358 4.85 17.46 -34.91
CA GLY A 358 3.71 18.27 -34.44
C GLY A 358 2.89 17.64 -33.31
N VAL A 359 3.52 16.79 -32.48
CA VAL A 359 2.85 16.11 -31.37
C VAL A 359 2.57 17.11 -30.24
N SER A 360 1.32 17.18 -29.79
CA SER A 360 0.89 18.05 -28.69
C SER A 360 -0.39 17.54 -28.04
N TYR A 361 -0.68 18.07 -26.85
CA TYR A 361 -1.94 17.90 -26.14
C TYR A 361 -2.50 19.27 -25.80
N GLU A 362 -3.83 19.42 -25.87
CA GLU A 362 -4.49 20.59 -25.30
C GLU A 362 -4.40 20.53 -23.76
N PRO A 363 -4.10 21.65 -23.07
CA PRO A 363 -4.14 21.70 -21.61
C PRO A 363 -5.52 21.32 -21.08
N VAL A 364 -5.54 20.55 -20.00
CA VAL A 364 -6.78 20.14 -19.33
C VAL A 364 -6.84 20.78 -17.95
N GLU A 365 -7.93 21.49 -17.67
CA GLU A 365 -8.26 22.02 -16.36
C GLU A 365 -9.45 21.26 -15.79
N ILE A 366 -9.28 20.69 -14.59
CA ILE A 366 -10.32 19.98 -13.85
C ILE A 366 -10.37 20.45 -12.40
N VAL A 367 -11.36 20.00 -11.65
CA VAL A 367 -11.30 19.97 -10.18
C VAL A 367 -10.95 18.56 -9.69
N ARG A 368 -10.39 18.46 -8.48
CA ARG A 368 -10.06 17.16 -7.86
C ARG A 368 -11.23 16.18 -7.92
N GLY A 369 -10.97 14.93 -8.33
CA GLY A 369 -11.98 13.87 -8.46
C GLY A 369 -12.71 13.85 -9.80
N GLN A 370 -12.49 14.81 -10.69
CA GLN A 370 -13.11 14.82 -12.02
C GLN A 370 -12.33 13.94 -13.02
N ALA A 371 -13.05 13.21 -13.87
CA ALA A 371 -12.45 12.42 -14.94
C ALA A 371 -11.78 13.28 -16.04
N VAL A 372 -10.70 12.76 -16.64
CA VAL A 372 -9.99 13.37 -17.77
C VAL A 372 -10.06 12.47 -18.99
N ARG A 373 -10.16 13.10 -20.15
CA ARG A 373 -9.88 12.51 -21.45
C ARG A 373 -9.17 13.54 -22.33
N ALA A 374 -7.90 13.31 -22.63
CA ALA A 374 -7.12 14.14 -23.54
C ALA A 374 -6.72 13.30 -24.76
N ASP A 375 -7.13 13.75 -25.95
CA ASP A 375 -6.76 13.15 -27.23
C ASP A 375 -5.47 13.82 -27.74
N VAL A 376 -4.54 13.03 -28.29
CA VAL A 376 -3.30 13.55 -28.89
C VAL A 376 -3.59 14.30 -30.20
N ILE A 377 -2.85 15.38 -30.42
CA ILE A 377 -2.79 16.10 -31.70
C ILE A 377 -1.44 15.79 -32.33
N ILE A 378 -1.44 15.35 -33.60
CA ILE A 378 -0.24 15.01 -34.36
C ILE A 378 -0.37 15.56 -35.80
N GLU A 379 0.69 16.17 -36.33
CA GLU A 379 0.70 16.73 -37.69
C GLU A 379 1.04 15.67 -38.73
N ALA A 380 2.04 14.83 -38.45
CA ALA A 380 2.43 13.69 -39.30
C ALA A 380 3.08 12.58 -38.47
N GLY A 381 3.00 11.35 -39.00
CA GLY A 381 3.62 10.16 -38.43
C GLY A 381 2.80 8.91 -38.77
N ASP A 382 3.46 7.88 -39.29
CA ASP A 382 2.84 6.57 -39.51
C ASP A 382 3.28 5.56 -38.45
N ASN A 383 2.37 4.65 -38.09
CA ASN A 383 2.57 3.59 -37.08
C ASN A 383 3.20 4.10 -35.77
N VAL A 384 2.64 5.18 -35.23
CA VAL A 384 3.15 5.86 -34.03
C VAL A 384 2.68 5.15 -32.77
N THR A 385 3.61 4.90 -31.84
CA THR A 385 3.31 4.45 -30.47
C THR A 385 3.59 5.54 -29.46
N TYR A 386 2.90 5.46 -28.32
CA TYR A 386 2.93 6.46 -27.26
C TYR A 386 3.27 5.82 -25.91
N SER A 387 4.12 6.47 -25.13
CA SER A 387 4.43 6.10 -23.76
C SER A 387 4.61 7.34 -22.89
N PHE A 388 4.34 7.23 -21.59
CA PHE A 388 4.79 8.26 -20.65
C PHE A 388 6.31 8.22 -20.55
N GLU A 389 6.92 9.39 -20.46
CA GLU A 389 8.31 9.55 -20.03
C GLU A 389 8.27 9.84 -18.53
N ASN A 390 8.58 8.81 -17.72
CA ASN A 390 8.64 8.88 -16.26
C ASN A 390 7.38 9.49 -15.62
N LEU A 391 6.28 8.71 -15.57
CA LEU A 391 5.06 9.14 -14.89
C LEU A 391 5.31 9.20 -13.36
N PRO A 392 5.14 10.35 -12.70
CA PRO A 392 5.29 10.45 -11.24
C PRO A 392 4.24 9.60 -10.50
N ASP A 393 4.59 9.03 -9.36
CA ASP A 393 3.68 8.19 -8.55
C ASP A 393 2.38 8.90 -8.15
N GLU A 394 2.45 10.22 -7.89
CA GLU A 394 1.28 11.06 -7.57
C GLU A 394 0.28 11.16 -8.74
N LEU A 395 0.70 10.80 -9.95
CA LEU A 395 -0.12 10.74 -11.17
C LEU A 395 -0.33 9.31 -11.66
N SER A 396 -0.03 8.29 -10.85
CA SER A 396 -0.20 6.87 -11.20
C SER A 396 -1.62 6.49 -11.62
N GLU A 397 -2.62 7.29 -11.24
CA GLU A 397 -4.02 7.14 -11.68
C GLU A 397 -4.24 7.54 -13.17
N LEU A 398 -3.28 8.22 -13.81
CA LEU A 398 -3.31 8.49 -15.25
C LEU A 398 -2.99 7.24 -16.05
N SER A 399 -3.72 7.06 -17.13
CA SER A 399 -3.51 5.99 -18.10
C SER A 399 -3.28 6.57 -19.49
N LEU A 400 -2.40 5.94 -20.26
CA LEU A 400 -2.12 6.29 -21.66
C LEU A 400 -2.39 5.08 -22.55
N ASN A 401 -3.18 5.28 -23.60
CA ASN A 401 -3.34 4.28 -24.63
C ASN A 401 -2.17 4.34 -25.61
N SER A 402 -1.33 3.30 -25.63
CA SER A 402 -0.08 3.26 -26.41
C SER A 402 -0.24 3.33 -27.92
N SER A 403 -1.44 3.04 -28.46
CA SER A 403 -1.73 3.07 -29.90
C SER A 403 -2.41 4.36 -30.38
N THR A 404 -3.09 5.07 -29.47
CA THR A 404 -3.88 6.26 -29.83
C THR A 404 -3.36 7.54 -29.19
N GLY A 405 -2.41 7.44 -28.25
CA GLY A 405 -1.91 8.57 -27.48
C GLY A 405 -2.93 9.16 -26.52
N ARG A 406 -4.10 8.54 -26.33
CA ARG A 406 -5.13 9.09 -25.44
C ARG A 406 -4.75 8.95 -23.98
N ILE A 407 -4.76 10.06 -23.25
CA ILE A 407 -4.61 10.09 -21.79
C ILE A 407 -5.99 10.08 -21.13
N THR A 408 -6.16 9.27 -20.09
CA THR A 408 -7.38 9.18 -19.28
C THR A 408 -7.12 9.22 -17.78
N LEU A 409 -8.06 9.81 -17.03
CA LEU A 409 -8.15 9.79 -15.57
C LEU A 409 -9.58 9.42 -15.17
N ALA A 410 -9.75 8.52 -14.20
CA ALA A 410 -11.07 8.11 -13.75
C ALA A 410 -11.74 9.18 -12.87
N GLN A 411 -13.08 9.14 -12.81
CA GLN A 411 -13.87 9.89 -11.83
C GLN A 411 -13.58 9.35 -10.42
N GLY A 412 -13.49 10.23 -9.43
CA GLY A 412 -13.15 9.88 -8.05
C GLY A 412 -11.65 9.83 -7.75
N ASN A 413 -10.81 10.29 -8.68
CA ASN A 413 -9.35 10.31 -8.48
C ASN A 413 -8.92 11.14 -7.27
N SER A 414 -7.75 10.78 -6.74
CA SER A 414 -7.20 11.38 -5.52
C SER A 414 -6.14 12.44 -5.78
N ILE A 415 -5.79 12.72 -7.05
CA ILE A 415 -4.76 13.69 -7.47
C ILE A 415 -4.96 15.02 -6.75
N ALA A 416 -3.90 15.51 -6.14
CA ALA A 416 -3.93 16.75 -5.35
C ALA A 416 -4.13 17.99 -6.24
N GLU A 417 -4.46 19.11 -5.60
CA GLU A 417 -4.51 20.39 -6.31
C GLU A 417 -3.11 20.78 -6.77
N GLY A 418 -3.00 21.23 -8.02
CA GLY A 418 -1.70 21.52 -8.61
C GLY A 418 -1.76 21.70 -10.12
N THR A 419 -0.62 22.08 -10.69
CA THR A 419 -0.41 22.03 -12.14
C THR A 419 0.72 21.05 -12.41
N TYR A 420 0.38 20.04 -13.20
CA TYR A 420 1.23 18.93 -13.54
C TYR A 420 1.61 19.00 -15.02
N SER A 421 2.83 18.61 -15.32
CA SER A 421 3.32 18.44 -16.68
C SER A 421 3.81 17.01 -16.83
N VAL A 422 3.17 16.25 -17.72
CA VAL A 422 3.53 14.87 -18.03
C VAL A 422 4.11 14.82 -19.43
N ASN A 423 5.29 14.26 -19.58
CA ASN A 423 5.89 14.07 -20.90
C ASN A 423 5.36 12.78 -21.52
N VAL A 424 4.94 12.87 -22.78
CA VAL A 424 4.54 11.73 -23.60
C VAL A 424 5.49 11.62 -24.78
N ILE A 425 6.13 10.47 -24.92
CA ILE A 425 6.95 10.13 -26.06
C ILE A 425 6.03 9.55 -27.14
N ALA A 426 6.01 10.19 -28.30
CA ALA A 426 5.43 9.65 -29.52
C ALA A 426 6.55 9.24 -30.46
N ARG A 427 6.60 7.98 -30.85
CA ARG A 427 7.69 7.46 -31.67
C ARG A 427 7.19 6.56 -32.79
N ASN A 428 7.93 6.52 -33.88
CA ASN A 428 7.91 5.43 -34.83
C ASN A 428 9.36 5.02 -35.13
N TYR A 429 9.58 4.19 -36.13
CA TYR A 429 10.92 3.70 -36.41
C TYR A 429 11.91 4.77 -36.92
N LYS A 430 11.42 5.91 -37.45
CA LYS A 430 12.27 6.96 -38.01
C LYS A 430 12.80 7.86 -36.91
N ASN A 431 11.93 8.26 -35.98
CA ASN A 431 12.25 9.22 -34.94
C ASN A 431 11.29 9.12 -33.75
N SER A 432 11.68 9.83 -32.68
CA SER A 432 10.90 10.03 -31.47
C SER A 432 10.72 11.52 -31.21
N VAL A 433 9.52 11.90 -30.74
CA VAL A 433 9.17 13.28 -30.37
C VAL A 433 8.48 13.25 -29.01
N THR A 434 8.99 14.05 -28.07
CA THR A 434 8.38 14.23 -26.75
C THR A 434 7.44 15.44 -26.79
N ALA A 435 6.23 15.27 -26.24
CA ALA A 435 5.24 16.32 -26.06
C ALA A 435 4.81 16.40 -24.60
N ALA A 436 4.66 17.62 -24.08
CA ALA A 436 4.15 17.83 -22.73
C ALA A 436 2.61 17.87 -22.74
N PHE A 437 1.99 17.11 -21.85
CA PHE A 437 0.59 17.20 -21.46
C PHE A 437 0.50 17.98 -20.14
N SER A 438 -0.32 19.03 -20.12
CA SER A 438 -0.55 19.84 -18.92
C SER A 438 -1.91 19.52 -18.32
N LEU A 439 -1.91 19.14 -17.03
CA LEU A 439 -3.09 18.92 -16.22
C LEU A 439 -3.09 19.91 -15.06
N THR A 440 -4.09 20.77 -14.99
CA THR A 440 -4.33 21.63 -13.82
C THR A 440 -5.52 21.09 -13.04
N VAL A 441 -5.27 20.73 -11.79
CA VAL A 441 -6.28 20.32 -10.82
C VAL A 441 -6.54 21.49 -9.89
N GLY A 442 -7.67 22.16 -10.09
CA GLY A 442 -8.13 23.25 -9.25
C GLY A 442 -8.92 22.78 -8.02
N THR A 443 -9.24 23.75 -7.17
CA THR A 443 -10.02 23.52 -5.95
C THR A 443 -11.38 22.91 -6.25
N ASN A 444 -11.64 21.76 -5.66
CA ASN A 444 -12.95 21.13 -5.75
C ASN A 444 -13.91 21.81 -4.76
N PRO A 445 -14.96 22.51 -5.24
CA PRO A 445 -15.91 23.22 -4.38
C PRO A 445 -16.76 22.28 -3.52
N TYR A 446 -16.68 20.97 -3.77
CA TYR A 446 -17.43 19.95 -3.05
C TYR A 446 -16.57 19.09 -2.12
N TYR A 447 -15.24 19.19 -2.18
CA TYR A 447 -14.35 18.34 -1.42
C TYR A 447 -14.45 18.58 0.09
N PHE A 448 -14.48 17.50 0.86
CA PHE A 448 -14.50 17.49 2.31
C PHE A 448 -13.99 16.13 2.80
N THR A 449 -13.50 16.07 4.03
CA THR A 449 -12.99 14.83 4.62
C THR A 449 -13.66 14.46 5.94
N THR A 450 -14.36 15.40 6.58
CA THR A 450 -14.86 15.21 7.94
C THR A 450 -16.30 15.69 8.12
N VAL A 451 -17.10 14.84 8.78
CA VAL A 451 -18.36 15.24 9.41
C VAL A 451 -18.44 14.54 10.76
N SER A 452 -18.77 15.30 11.79
CA SER A 452 -18.93 14.82 13.15
C SER A 452 -20.31 15.17 13.64
N TRP A 453 -20.99 14.19 14.23
CA TRP A 453 -22.23 14.34 14.99
C TRP A 453 -21.96 14.53 16.50
N GLY A 454 -20.69 14.55 16.92
CA GLY A 454 -20.30 14.63 18.32
C GLY A 454 -20.55 13.33 19.08
N ASN A 455 -20.83 13.43 20.38
CA ASN A 455 -21.01 12.30 21.28
C ASN A 455 -21.81 12.67 22.54
N ASN A 456 -22.19 11.69 23.35
CA ASN A 456 -22.84 11.94 24.65
C ASN A 456 -22.20 11.14 25.80
N LEU A 457 -20.87 10.99 25.75
CA LEU A 457 -20.14 10.05 26.60
C LEU A 457 -19.60 10.67 27.90
N GLY A 458 -19.68 11.98 28.08
CA GLY A 458 -19.28 12.67 29.30
C GLY A 458 -20.32 12.55 30.42
N ASP A 459 -19.97 13.12 31.58
CA ASP A 459 -20.82 13.07 32.78
C ASP A 459 -22.24 13.54 32.51
N ASN A 460 -23.24 12.76 32.95
CA ASN A 460 -24.67 13.02 32.71
C ASN A 460 -25.04 13.21 31.22
N GLY A 461 -24.27 12.61 30.30
CA GLY A 461 -24.53 12.69 28.87
C GLY A 461 -24.01 13.98 28.22
N THR A 462 -23.11 14.72 28.87
CA THR A 462 -22.45 15.86 28.23
C THR A 462 -21.50 15.40 27.13
N MET A 463 -21.24 16.25 26.14
CA MET A 463 -20.24 15.99 25.11
C MET A 463 -18.83 15.98 25.70
N VAL A 464 -17.99 15.09 25.21
CA VAL A 464 -16.52 15.14 25.36
C VAL A 464 -15.95 15.79 24.10
N ASP A 465 -15.15 16.85 24.24
CA ASP A 465 -14.56 17.54 23.09
C ASP A 465 -13.19 16.94 22.75
N ASP A 466 -13.23 15.75 22.14
CA ASP A 466 -12.08 14.96 21.73
C ASP A 466 -12.47 14.17 20.45
N PRO A 467 -11.72 14.29 19.33
CA PRO A 467 -12.01 13.58 18.09
C PRO A 467 -12.09 12.05 18.23
N ASP A 468 -11.43 11.45 19.23
CA ASP A 468 -11.52 10.00 19.48
C ASP A 468 -12.85 9.56 20.10
N TYR A 469 -13.69 10.52 20.49
CA TYR A 469 -15.05 10.28 20.98
C TYR A 469 -16.11 10.56 19.92
N ASP A 470 -15.75 11.20 18.80
CA ASP A 470 -16.71 11.62 17.79
C ASP A 470 -17.51 10.43 17.24
N ASN A 471 -18.78 10.72 16.92
CA ASN A 471 -19.76 9.80 16.35
C ASN A 471 -20.14 8.62 17.25
N GLN A 472 -19.91 8.73 18.56
CA GLN A 472 -20.21 7.68 19.54
C GLN A 472 -21.29 8.11 20.53
N PHE A 473 -22.37 7.35 20.57
CA PHE A 473 -23.54 7.65 21.38
C PHE A 473 -23.92 6.48 22.27
N ARG A 474 -24.47 6.80 23.43
CA ARG A 474 -24.98 5.86 24.40
C ARG A 474 -26.43 6.15 24.70
N TYR A 475 -27.23 5.09 24.86
CA TYR A 475 -28.63 5.19 25.25
C TYR A 475 -29.03 4.06 26.18
N THR A 476 -30.04 4.29 27.00
CA THR A 476 -30.53 3.29 27.95
C THR A 476 -31.40 2.24 27.25
N TRP A 477 -31.06 0.97 27.44
CA TRP A 477 -31.85 -0.16 26.98
C TRP A 477 -33.27 -0.13 27.55
N GLY A 478 -34.26 -0.47 26.73
CA GLY A 478 -35.67 -0.49 27.13
C GLY A 478 -36.34 0.87 27.19
N ASN A 479 -35.65 1.96 26.84
CA ASN A 479 -36.27 3.26 26.67
C ASN A 479 -37.26 3.24 25.49
N THR A 480 -38.53 3.55 25.76
CA THR A 480 -39.60 3.62 24.75
C THR A 480 -39.73 4.99 24.11
N GLU A 481 -39.01 5.99 24.61
CA GLU A 481 -38.92 7.31 24.00
C GLU A 481 -37.79 7.35 22.97
N ASP A 482 -37.99 8.13 21.90
CA ASP A 482 -36.98 8.37 20.89
C ASP A 482 -35.77 9.08 21.52
N LEU A 483 -34.58 8.82 20.98
CA LEU A 483 -33.39 9.55 21.41
C LEU A 483 -33.51 11.03 21.03
N PRO A 484 -32.87 11.94 21.79
CA PRO A 484 -32.71 13.31 21.34
C PRO A 484 -32.12 13.33 19.92
N VAL A 485 -32.63 14.24 19.09
CA VAL A 485 -32.12 14.44 17.74
C VAL A 485 -30.63 14.75 17.80
N ILE A 486 -29.85 14.02 17.02
CA ILE A 486 -28.40 14.17 16.93
C ILE A 486 -28.10 14.99 15.68
N SER A 487 -27.70 16.24 15.88
CA SER A 487 -27.32 17.17 14.82
C SER A 487 -25.83 17.12 14.53
N ILE A 488 -25.44 17.52 13.32
CA ILE A 488 -24.03 17.70 12.97
C ILE A 488 -23.40 18.72 13.94
N LYS A 489 -22.31 18.31 14.59
CA LYS A 489 -21.47 19.13 15.46
C LYS A 489 -20.55 20.02 14.62
N SER A 490 -19.81 19.40 13.70
CA SER A 490 -18.78 20.05 12.90
C SER A 490 -18.55 19.33 11.59
N HIS A 491 -18.09 20.06 10.58
CA HIS A 491 -17.73 19.53 9.28
C HIS A 491 -16.79 20.51 8.57
N ASP A 492 -16.09 20.04 7.54
CA ASP A 492 -15.32 20.84 6.60
C ASP A 492 -16.01 20.98 5.23
N ILE A 493 -17.25 20.47 5.08
CA ILE A 493 -18.07 20.65 3.87
C ILE A 493 -18.17 22.14 3.49
N PRO A 494 -17.74 22.55 2.28
CA PRO A 494 -17.71 23.96 1.87
C PRO A 494 -19.10 24.62 1.84
N ASP A 495 -20.10 23.94 1.27
CA ASP A 495 -21.50 24.33 1.29
C ASP A 495 -22.39 23.14 1.66
N ILE A 496 -22.72 23.01 2.95
CA ILE A 496 -23.57 21.94 3.46
C ILE A 496 -24.97 21.89 2.83
N SER A 497 -25.44 22.99 2.22
CA SER A 497 -26.75 22.98 1.54
C SER A 497 -26.76 22.13 0.26
N GLN A 498 -25.58 21.80 -0.27
CA GLN A 498 -25.39 20.90 -1.41
C GLN A 498 -25.09 19.45 -0.99
N ALA A 499 -24.96 19.20 0.31
CA ALA A 499 -24.76 17.87 0.85
C ALA A 499 -26.09 17.11 0.93
N THR A 500 -26.04 15.83 0.60
CA THR A 500 -27.10 14.86 0.80
C THR A 500 -26.61 13.77 1.75
N PHE A 501 -27.54 13.26 2.55
CA PHE A 501 -27.24 12.32 3.62
C PHE A 501 -28.08 11.07 3.43
N SER A 502 -27.43 9.92 3.52
CA SER A 502 -28.11 8.64 3.64
C SER A 502 -27.47 7.82 4.74
N MET A 503 -28.24 6.90 5.32
CA MET A 503 -27.77 6.12 6.45
C MET A 503 -28.18 4.66 6.25
N ARG A 504 -27.27 3.75 6.56
CA ARG A 504 -27.50 2.32 6.56
C ARG A 504 -27.00 1.72 7.86
N ARG A 505 -27.59 0.59 8.27
CA ARG A 505 -27.06 -0.19 9.38
C ARG A 505 -25.99 -1.14 8.85
N LEU A 506 -24.84 -1.20 9.53
CA LEU A 506 -23.77 -2.13 9.21
C LEU A 506 -23.93 -3.47 9.95
N THR A 507 -24.29 -3.43 11.24
CA THR A 507 -24.50 -4.65 12.02
C THR A 507 -25.82 -5.33 11.68
N ASN A 508 -25.80 -6.67 11.54
CA ASN A 508 -26.98 -7.50 11.23
C ASN A 508 -28.06 -7.57 12.36
N SER A 509 -28.13 -6.59 13.25
CA SER A 509 -28.90 -6.60 14.50
C SER A 509 -30.18 -5.76 14.49
N GLN A 510 -31.07 -6.11 15.43
CA GLN A 510 -32.36 -5.49 15.79
C GLN A 510 -32.19 -4.18 16.61
N GLY A 511 -31.25 -3.32 16.23
CA GLY A 511 -31.08 -1.98 16.83
C GLY A 511 -32.30 -1.07 16.59
N PRO A 512 -32.41 0.08 17.29
CA PRO A 512 -33.55 0.99 17.17
C PRO A 512 -33.76 1.43 15.72
N GLY A 513 -35.00 1.71 15.32
CA GLY A 513 -35.25 2.30 14.00
C GLY A 513 -34.45 3.60 13.84
N PHE A 514 -34.15 4.01 12.62
CA PHE A 514 -33.38 5.23 12.40
C PHE A 514 -33.88 5.98 11.17
N GLU A 515 -33.76 7.30 11.23
CA GLU A 515 -34.02 8.21 10.13
C GLU A 515 -32.88 9.25 10.11
N ILE A 516 -32.47 9.63 8.89
CA ILE A 516 -31.59 10.79 8.68
C ILE A 516 -32.35 11.79 7.81
N SER A 517 -32.38 13.03 8.27
CA SER A 517 -33.04 14.12 7.53
C SER A 517 -32.14 14.69 6.43
N ASN A 518 -32.70 15.54 5.58
CA ASN A 518 -31.94 16.25 4.55
C ASN A 518 -30.93 17.26 5.13
N THR A 519 -31.04 17.63 6.42
CA THR A 519 -30.07 18.47 7.13
C THR A 519 -28.99 17.66 7.83
N GLY A 520 -29.00 16.34 7.67
CA GLY A 520 -28.06 15.43 8.34
C GLY A 520 -28.42 15.12 9.79
N ASP A 521 -29.55 15.61 10.30
CA ASP A 521 -30.00 15.27 11.66
C ASP A 521 -30.42 13.79 11.73
N ILE A 522 -29.86 13.06 12.70
CA ILE A 522 -30.14 11.65 12.95
C ILE A 522 -31.17 11.51 14.07
N THR A 523 -32.20 10.70 13.85
CA THR A 523 -33.18 10.30 14.86
C THR A 523 -33.18 8.79 14.99
N PHE A 524 -33.17 8.29 16.23
CA PHE A 524 -33.35 6.87 16.53
C PHE A 524 -34.69 6.65 17.21
N HIS A 525 -35.47 5.68 16.69
CA HIS A 525 -36.84 5.41 17.10
C HIS A 525 -36.98 4.12 17.91
N GLY A 526 -37.74 4.23 19.01
CA GLY A 526 -38.25 3.12 19.79
C GLY A 526 -37.21 2.24 20.52
N THR A 527 -37.71 1.15 21.13
CA THR A 527 -36.90 0.18 21.88
C THR A 527 -36.27 -0.87 21.00
N ARG A 528 -35.02 -1.24 21.31
CA ARG A 528 -34.42 -2.53 20.95
C ARG A 528 -35.36 -3.70 21.30
N THR A 529 -35.63 -4.60 20.36
CA THR A 529 -36.65 -5.67 20.50
C THR A 529 -36.12 -6.99 21.10
N LYS A 530 -34.81 -7.11 21.35
CA LYS A 530 -34.20 -8.33 21.94
C LYS A 530 -34.07 -8.25 23.46
N THR A 531 -34.53 -9.29 24.14
CA THR A 531 -34.22 -9.63 25.54
C THR A 531 -33.06 -10.64 25.60
N GLY A 532 -32.16 -10.55 26.58
CA GLY A 532 -31.07 -11.53 26.78
C GLY A 532 -29.72 -11.12 26.16
N GLU A 533 -29.04 -12.02 25.44
CA GLU A 533 -27.62 -11.97 24.99
C GLU A 533 -27.16 -10.72 24.19
N ALA A 534 -28.09 -9.82 23.92
CA ALA A 534 -27.92 -8.62 23.12
C ALA A 534 -28.77 -7.50 23.74
N ALA A 535 -28.81 -7.37 25.07
CA ALA A 535 -29.41 -6.19 25.71
C ALA A 535 -28.42 -5.02 25.70
N TYR A 536 -27.13 -5.31 25.95
CA TYR A 536 -26.06 -4.33 26.07
C TYR A 536 -25.04 -4.50 24.94
N ALA A 537 -25.30 -3.86 23.80
CA ALA A 537 -24.47 -3.97 22.62
C ALA A 537 -24.31 -2.63 21.90
N VAL A 538 -23.22 -2.52 21.15
CA VAL A 538 -23.02 -1.49 20.14
C VAL A 538 -23.68 -1.91 18.83
N ASP A 539 -24.54 -1.05 18.30
CA ASP A 539 -25.01 -1.10 16.92
C ASP A 539 -24.20 -0.09 16.08
N ILE A 540 -23.79 -0.49 14.88
CA ILE A 540 -22.98 0.36 13.98
C ILE A 540 -23.82 0.75 12.78
N TYR A 541 -23.81 2.03 12.45
CA TYR A 541 -24.44 2.60 11.27
C TYR A 541 -23.39 3.30 10.43
N ILE A 542 -23.58 3.34 9.12
CA ILE A 542 -22.78 4.14 8.21
C ILE A 542 -23.65 5.26 7.69
N VAL A 543 -23.18 6.50 7.86
CA VAL A 543 -23.75 7.67 7.20
C VAL A 543 -22.90 7.95 5.97
N THR A 544 -23.52 7.88 4.79
CA THR A 544 -22.92 8.30 3.53
C THR A 544 -23.29 9.76 3.30
N VAL A 545 -22.29 10.63 3.26
CA VAL A 545 -22.43 12.05 2.96
C VAL A 545 -21.94 12.27 1.53
N THR A 546 -22.78 12.83 0.68
CA THR A 546 -22.44 13.16 -0.71
C THR A 546 -22.60 14.65 -0.92
N ASN A 547 -21.53 15.34 -1.29
CA ASN A 547 -21.56 16.77 -1.62
C ASN A 547 -21.38 16.97 -3.14
N GLY A 548 -22.23 17.81 -3.74
CA GLY A 548 -22.20 18.05 -5.18
C GLY A 548 -22.71 16.86 -6.00
N ALA A 549 -23.78 16.20 -5.55
CA ALA A 549 -24.30 15.00 -6.22
C ALA A 549 -24.59 15.23 -7.71
N GLY A 550 -23.96 14.44 -8.59
CA GLY A 550 -24.04 14.52 -10.04
C GLY A 550 -23.15 15.58 -10.70
N GLU A 551 -22.37 16.33 -9.91
CA GLU A 551 -21.44 17.35 -10.40
C GLU A 551 -20.04 16.75 -10.63
N ALA A 552 -19.21 17.43 -11.44
CA ALA A 552 -17.91 16.93 -11.86
C ALA A 552 -16.91 16.68 -10.69
N GLY A 553 -17.09 17.36 -9.56
CA GLY A 553 -16.29 17.18 -8.34
C GLY A 553 -17.03 16.49 -7.19
N GLU A 554 -18.09 15.72 -7.47
CA GLU A 554 -18.84 15.00 -6.42
C GLU A 554 -17.90 14.31 -5.44
N THR A 555 -18.09 14.56 -4.15
CA THR A 555 -17.29 13.95 -3.08
C THR A 555 -18.20 13.13 -2.18
N VAL A 556 -17.79 11.89 -1.88
CA VAL A 556 -18.55 10.95 -1.06
C VAL A 556 -17.66 10.47 0.09
N VAL A 557 -18.16 10.58 1.32
CA VAL A 557 -17.48 10.08 2.52
C VAL A 557 -18.45 9.21 3.32
N GLU A 558 -18.01 8.01 3.70
CA GLU A 558 -18.75 7.10 4.58
C GLU A 558 -18.23 7.20 6.01
N ILE A 559 -19.13 7.46 6.97
CA ILE A 559 -18.75 7.77 8.36
C ILE A 559 -19.48 6.83 9.32
N PRO A 560 -18.76 6.06 10.16
CA PRO A 560 -19.39 5.17 11.12
C PRO A 560 -19.96 5.95 12.32
N ILE A 561 -21.21 5.65 12.67
CA ILE A 561 -21.90 6.09 13.89
C ILE A 561 -22.09 4.88 14.80
N PHE A 562 -21.63 5.00 16.05
CA PHE A 562 -21.67 3.94 17.04
C PHE A 562 -22.74 4.24 18.09
N LEU A 563 -23.65 3.30 18.32
CA LEU A 563 -24.72 3.44 19.29
C LEU A 563 -24.67 2.30 20.32
N HIS A 564 -24.17 2.58 21.53
CA HIS A 564 -24.14 1.63 22.64
C HIS A 564 -25.44 1.66 23.45
N SER A 565 -26.08 0.50 23.57
CA SER A 565 -27.23 0.30 24.48
C SER A 565 -26.71 -0.01 25.89
N CYS A 566 -26.75 0.94 26.83
CA CYS A 566 -26.36 0.71 28.22
C CYS A 566 -27.51 0.15 29.07
N ALA A 567 -27.19 -0.38 30.26
CA ALA A 567 -28.20 -0.94 31.15
C ALA A 567 -29.06 0.14 31.83
N PRO A 568 -30.31 -0.19 32.25
CA PRO A 568 -31.11 0.67 33.10
C PRO A 568 -30.43 0.99 34.43
N GLU A 569 -30.84 2.09 35.07
CA GLU A 569 -30.33 2.51 36.37
C GLU A 569 -30.45 1.38 37.43
N GLY A 570 -29.39 1.22 38.24
CA GLY A 570 -29.29 0.20 39.30
C GLY A 570 -28.91 -1.20 38.82
N VAL A 571 -28.91 -1.47 37.51
CA VAL A 571 -28.47 -2.78 36.97
C VAL A 571 -26.95 -2.83 36.92
N LYS A 572 -26.35 -3.85 37.57
CA LYS A 572 -24.92 -4.13 37.46
C LYS A 572 -24.56 -4.47 36.01
N THR A 573 -23.78 -3.60 35.38
CA THR A 573 -23.21 -3.84 34.05
C THR A 573 -21.81 -3.21 33.95
N ILE A 574 -21.18 -3.37 32.79
CA ILE A 574 -19.93 -2.71 32.42
C ILE A 574 -20.11 -1.92 31.12
N GLN A 575 -19.26 -0.92 30.92
CA GLN A 575 -19.20 -0.14 29.68
C GLN A 575 -17.77 0.32 29.41
N TYR A 576 -17.48 0.66 28.15
CA TYR A 576 -16.23 1.31 27.75
C TYR A 576 -16.52 2.74 27.31
N THR A 577 -15.68 3.67 27.74
CA THR A 577 -15.73 5.09 27.37
C THR A 577 -14.30 5.53 26.99
N PRO A 578 -14.00 5.75 25.70
CA PRO A 578 -14.88 5.71 24.52
C PRO A 578 -15.45 4.31 24.22
N ILE A 579 -16.53 4.24 23.44
CA ILE A 579 -17.16 2.99 22.98
C ILE A 579 -16.26 2.26 21.96
N VAL A 580 -15.47 3.04 21.23
CA VAL A 580 -14.55 2.58 20.19
C VAL A 580 -13.13 2.81 20.66
N GLY A 581 -12.30 1.77 20.61
CA GLY A 581 -10.85 1.90 20.73
C GLY A 581 -10.21 1.91 19.36
N LYS A 582 -9.70 3.05 18.93
CA LYS A 582 -8.82 3.12 17.76
C LYS A 582 -7.47 2.50 18.10
N VAL A 583 -6.90 1.79 17.14
CA VAL A 583 -5.59 1.17 17.29
C VAL A 583 -4.90 1.05 15.95
N ASN A 584 -3.61 1.35 15.93
CA ASN A 584 -2.79 1.07 14.78
C ASN A 584 -2.46 -0.45 14.75
N PRO A 585 -2.87 -1.20 13.71
CA PRO A 585 -2.60 -2.64 13.61
C PRO A 585 -1.11 -2.97 13.54
N ARG A 586 -0.24 -2.03 13.13
CA ARG A 586 1.21 -2.22 13.04
C ARG A 586 1.84 -2.25 14.43
N THR A 587 1.50 -1.27 15.27
CA THR A 587 2.12 -1.06 16.59
C THR A 587 1.31 -1.68 17.74
N GLY A 588 0.05 -2.02 17.50
CA GLY A 588 -0.86 -2.52 18.53
C GLY A 588 -1.14 -1.46 19.60
N GLY A 589 -1.68 -1.90 20.75
CA GLY A 589 -1.98 -0.98 21.84
C GLY A 589 -2.89 -1.56 22.91
N THR A 590 -3.09 -0.81 24.00
CA THR A 590 -4.11 -1.11 25.00
C THR A 590 -5.08 0.06 25.07
N THR A 591 -6.37 -0.24 24.91
CA THR A 591 -7.47 0.73 24.97
C THR A 591 -7.78 1.16 26.40
N HIS A 592 -8.67 2.14 26.56
CA HIS A 592 -9.17 2.56 27.87
C HIS A 592 -9.80 1.39 28.65
N GLY A 593 -9.64 1.41 29.97
CA GLY A 593 -10.23 0.43 30.87
C GLY A 593 -11.76 0.48 30.88
N LEU A 594 -12.38 -0.59 31.38
CA LEU A 594 -13.84 -0.62 31.53
C LEU A 594 -14.29 0.16 32.76
N GLU A 595 -15.55 0.59 32.72
CA GLU A 595 -16.25 1.24 33.83
C GLU A 595 -17.32 0.30 34.39
N PHE A 596 -17.38 0.22 35.72
CA PHE A 596 -18.43 -0.49 36.45
C PHE A 596 -19.65 0.42 36.65
N VAL A 597 -20.82 0.02 36.15
CA VAL A 597 -22.06 0.80 36.21
C VAL A 597 -23.13 0.08 37.05
N GLY A 598 -23.86 0.83 37.87
CA GLY A 598 -24.87 0.30 38.79
C GLY A 598 -24.33 -0.03 40.18
N ASP A 599 -25.07 -0.82 40.94
CA ASP A 599 -24.83 -1.06 42.37
C ASP A 599 -23.69 -2.08 42.62
N TRP A 600 -22.46 -1.74 42.27
CA TRP A 600 -21.26 -2.56 42.51
C TRP A 600 -20.66 -2.35 43.89
N SER A 601 -20.50 -3.42 44.68
CA SER A 601 -19.67 -3.40 45.89
C SER A 601 -18.19 -3.59 45.56
N ASP A 602 -17.28 -3.19 46.47
CA ASP A 602 -15.84 -3.43 46.31
C ASP A 602 -15.52 -4.93 46.20
N THR A 603 -16.29 -5.78 46.87
CA THR A 603 -16.16 -7.25 46.77
C THR A 603 -16.58 -7.75 45.39
N ASP A 604 -17.66 -7.22 44.81
CA ASP A 604 -18.06 -7.58 43.45
C ASP A 604 -16.96 -7.23 42.43
N LYS A 605 -16.37 -6.04 42.56
CA LYS A 605 -15.30 -5.56 41.66
C LYS A 605 -14.03 -6.39 41.80
N ALA A 606 -13.66 -6.76 43.02
CA ALA A 606 -12.47 -7.57 43.27
C ALA A 606 -12.58 -9.00 42.72
N ASN A 607 -13.80 -9.52 42.60
CA ASN A 607 -14.07 -10.87 42.10
C ASN A 607 -14.64 -10.89 40.67
N PHE A 608 -14.57 -9.77 39.95
CA PHE A 608 -15.06 -9.65 38.58
C PHE A 608 -14.07 -10.22 37.57
N TYR A 609 -14.58 -10.96 36.59
CA TYR A 609 -13.79 -11.46 35.47
C TYR A 609 -14.57 -11.36 34.17
N ILE A 610 -13.88 -11.03 33.09
CA ILE A 610 -14.45 -10.87 31.75
C ILE A 610 -13.46 -11.42 30.72
N ASP A 611 -14.00 -11.92 29.61
CA ASP A 611 -13.21 -12.36 28.46
C ASP A 611 -14.02 -12.26 27.17
N TYR A 612 -13.35 -12.19 26.02
CA TYR A 612 -14.03 -12.41 24.74
C TYR A 612 -14.48 -13.86 24.63
N ARG A 613 -15.53 -14.11 23.82
CA ARG A 613 -16.11 -15.45 23.73
C ARG A 613 -16.50 -15.93 22.35
N ARG A 614 -17.21 -15.12 21.54
CA ARG A 614 -17.78 -15.58 20.25
C ARG A 614 -18.29 -14.42 19.40
N SER A 615 -18.88 -14.75 18.25
CA SER A 615 -19.58 -13.79 17.37
C SER A 615 -18.70 -12.62 16.95
N PHE A 616 -17.46 -12.93 16.57
CA PHE A 616 -16.52 -11.96 16.02
C PHE A 616 -16.94 -11.60 14.60
N ASN A 617 -17.02 -10.30 14.30
CA ASN A 617 -17.31 -9.78 12.96
C ASN A 617 -16.29 -8.68 12.66
N TYR A 618 -15.74 -8.70 11.46
CA TYR A 618 -14.97 -7.62 10.88
C TYR A 618 -15.75 -6.95 9.75
N TYR A 619 -15.62 -5.63 9.66
CA TYR A 619 -16.14 -4.82 8.58
C TYR A 619 -15.02 -3.92 8.05
N ASN A 620 -14.71 -4.04 6.77
CA ASN A 620 -13.71 -3.22 6.10
C ASN A 620 -14.26 -1.80 5.89
N LEU A 621 -13.44 -0.78 6.16
CA LEU A 621 -13.82 0.63 5.93
C LEU A 621 -12.89 1.30 4.92
N GLY A 622 -11.59 1.08 5.03
CA GLY A 622 -10.58 1.66 4.14
C GLY A 622 -9.46 0.69 3.71
N GLY A 623 -9.55 -0.58 4.12
CA GLY A 623 -8.58 -1.60 3.73
C GLY A 623 -8.81 -2.11 2.29
N PRO A 624 -7.88 -2.91 1.74
CA PRO A 624 -8.00 -3.44 0.39
C PRO A 624 -9.29 -4.24 0.16
N GLU A 625 -9.76 -4.32 -1.09
CA GLU A 625 -10.94 -5.11 -1.45
C GLU A 625 -10.84 -6.59 -1.04
N SER A 626 -9.63 -7.13 -0.92
CA SER A 626 -9.39 -8.51 -0.47
C SER A 626 -9.70 -8.73 1.02
N HIS A 627 -9.82 -7.67 1.82
CA HIS A 627 -10.16 -7.72 3.25
C HIS A 627 -11.67 -7.86 3.45
N LEU A 628 -12.25 -8.91 2.86
CA LEU A 628 -13.69 -9.14 2.86
C LEU A 628 -14.29 -9.20 4.28
N ASP A 629 -15.41 -8.51 4.45
CA ASP A 629 -16.24 -8.54 5.66
C ASP A 629 -16.59 -9.97 6.09
N GLY A 630 -16.72 -10.18 7.40
CA GLY A 630 -17.34 -11.40 7.90
C GLY A 630 -16.82 -11.90 9.24
N GLN A 631 -17.33 -13.08 9.59
CA GLN A 631 -16.90 -13.83 10.76
C GLN A 631 -15.78 -14.79 10.39
N PRO A 632 -14.96 -15.25 11.35
CA PRO A 632 -13.88 -16.21 11.09
C PRO A 632 -14.30 -17.49 10.34
N GLY A 633 -15.55 -17.92 10.46
CA GLY A 633 -16.08 -19.10 9.75
C GLY A 633 -16.58 -18.81 8.32
N THR A 634 -16.43 -17.58 7.83
CA THR A 634 -16.88 -17.17 6.49
C THR A 634 -15.71 -17.33 5.52
N ALA A 635 -15.87 -18.23 4.55
CA ALA A 635 -14.83 -18.52 3.56
C ALA A 635 -14.41 -17.24 2.82
N GLY A 636 -13.10 -17.00 2.73
CA GLY A 636 -12.47 -15.85 2.08
C GLY A 636 -12.46 -14.57 2.91
N SER A 637 -13.18 -14.51 4.04
CA SER A 637 -13.21 -13.31 4.88
C SER A 637 -11.84 -12.98 5.48
N PHE A 638 -11.57 -11.70 5.72
CA PHE A 638 -10.36 -11.25 6.41
C PHE A 638 -10.14 -12.01 7.73
N MET A 639 -11.23 -12.21 8.48
CA MET A 639 -11.20 -12.87 9.78
C MET A 639 -10.90 -14.37 9.69
N GLU A 640 -11.19 -15.04 8.58
CA GLU A 640 -10.82 -16.44 8.39
C GLU A 640 -9.29 -16.57 8.34
N SER A 641 -8.61 -15.71 7.57
CA SER A 641 -7.15 -15.66 7.45
C SER A 641 -6.49 -15.32 8.79
N VAL A 642 -6.99 -14.30 9.49
CA VAL A 642 -6.41 -13.90 10.79
C VAL A 642 -6.64 -14.97 11.87
N TRP A 643 -7.80 -15.64 11.88
CA TRP A 643 -8.03 -16.78 12.79
C TRP A 643 -7.17 -17.99 12.42
N TYR A 644 -6.99 -18.26 11.12
CA TYR A 644 -6.14 -19.32 10.63
C TYR A 644 -4.71 -19.14 11.12
N PHE A 645 -4.16 -17.93 10.99
CA PHE A 645 -2.82 -17.61 11.44
C PHE A 645 -2.63 -17.87 12.94
N TYR A 646 -3.59 -17.49 13.78
CA TYR A 646 -3.53 -17.86 15.20
C TYR A 646 -3.57 -19.38 15.40
N TRP A 647 -4.57 -20.07 14.84
CA TRP A 647 -4.80 -21.49 15.16
C TRP A 647 -3.76 -22.41 14.56
N ILE A 648 -3.45 -22.26 13.28
CA ILE A 648 -2.56 -23.16 12.54
C ILE A 648 -1.11 -22.72 12.72
N THR A 649 -0.80 -21.44 12.52
CA THR A 649 0.59 -20.98 12.53
C THR A 649 1.10 -20.75 13.95
N THR A 650 0.37 -19.97 14.75
CA THR A 650 0.86 -19.51 16.06
C THR A 650 0.79 -20.61 17.12
N VAL A 651 -0.34 -21.31 17.23
CA VAL A 651 -0.53 -22.36 18.26
C VAL A 651 -0.48 -23.79 17.73
N GLN A 652 -0.19 -23.98 16.43
CA GLN A 652 0.04 -25.29 15.79
C GLN A 652 -1.11 -26.29 15.99
N HIS A 653 -2.35 -25.80 16.01
CA HIS A 653 -3.55 -26.61 16.06
C HIS A 653 -3.81 -27.24 14.68
N THR A 654 -4.35 -28.46 14.64
CA THR A 654 -4.54 -29.21 13.38
C THR A 654 -5.72 -28.76 12.54
N THR A 655 -6.53 -27.83 13.05
CA THR A 655 -7.73 -27.31 12.37
C THR A 655 -7.93 -25.84 12.69
N ASN A 656 -8.40 -25.07 11.71
CA ASN A 656 -8.77 -23.68 11.91
C ASN A 656 -10.07 -23.62 12.72
N ASN A 657 -9.95 -23.43 14.03
CA ASN A 657 -11.07 -23.52 14.98
C ASN A 657 -11.84 -22.19 15.04
N THR A 658 -12.51 -21.86 13.95
CA THR A 658 -13.17 -20.56 13.69
C THR A 658 -14.28 -20.22 14.69
N GLY A 659 -14.78 -21.19 15.46
CA GLY A 659 -15.79 -20.97 16.52
C GLY A 659 -15.21 -20.71 17.91
N ALA A 660 -13.90 -20.84 18.11
CA ALA A 660 -13.27 -20.73 19.42
C ALA A 660 -12.74 -19.31 19.70
N LYS A 661 -12.67 -18.97 20.99
CA LYS A 661 -12.27 -17.63 21.49
C LYS A 661 -10.76 -17.41 21.56
N GLY A 662 -9.98 -18.48 21.42
CA GLY A 662 -8.51 -18.48 21.59
C GLY A 662 -7.80 -17.25 21.05
N PRO A 663 -8.03 -16.83 19.80
CA PRO A 663 -7.34 -15.67 19.23
C PRO A 663 -7.55 -14.35 19.99
N MET A 664 -8.66 -14.19 20.70
CA MET A 664 -9.03 -12.95 21.40
C MET A 664 -9.13 -13.10 22.93
N SER A 665 -8.68 -14.23 23.49
CA SER A 665 -8.93 -14.61 24.88
C SER A 665 -7.71 -14.45 25.77
N TYR A 666 -7.90 -13.83 26.95
CA TYR A 666 -6.86 -13.80 27.98
C TYR A 666 -6.60 -15.20 28.52
N PHE A 667 -7.65 -15.88 29.02
CA PHE A 667 -7.52 -17.17 29.71
C PHE A 667 -7.03 -18.32 28.82
N ASP A 668 -7.28 -18.25 27.50
CA ASP A 668 -6.75 -19.25 26.58
C ASP A 668 -5.24 -19.05 26.31
N ASN A 669 -4.67 -17.90 26.69
CA ASN A 669 -3.28 -17.48 26.40
C ASN A 669 -2.48 -17.05 27.64
N SER A 670 -3.10 -16.98 28.83
CA SER A 670 -2.44 -16.68 30.10
C SER A 670 -1.94 -17.97 30.77
N GLY A 671 -0.68 -17.96 31.18
CA GLY A 671 -0.04 -19.03 31.95
C GLY A 671 0.69 -20.09 31.12
N GLU A 672 1.76 -20.65 31.70
CA GLU A 672 2.43 -21.85 31.21
C GLU A 672 1.46 -23.05 31.30
N ARG A 673 0.53 -23.21 30.35
CA ARG A 673 -0.21 -24.47 30.20
C ARG A 673 0.77 -25.55 29.73
N THR A 674 1.47 -26.13 30.68
CA THR A 674 2.22 -27.38 30.51
C THR A 674 1.23 -28.52 30.32
N ASN A 675 0.67 -28.65 29.12
CA ASN A 675 0.05 -29.91 28.70
C ASN A 675 0.87 -30.52 27.55
N PRO A 676 1.89 -31.35 27.84
CA PRO A 676 2.74 -32.00 26.84
C PRO A 676 2.00 -33.05 25.98
N SER A 677 0.67 -33.13 26.06
CA SER A 677 -0.15 -34.14 25.38
C SER A 677 -0.93 -33.53 24.20
N ALA A 678 -0.28 -32.72 23.35
CA ALA A 678 -0.85 -32.28 22.07
C ALA A 678 0.14 -31.64 21.07
N GLY A 679 1.45 -31.58 21.34
CA GLY A 679 2.38 -30.90 20.41
C GLY A 679 2.16 -29.39 20.27
N ILE A 680 1.58 -28.74 21.28
CA ILE A 680 1.28 -27.30 21.31
C ILE A 680 2.38 -26.57 22.10
N SER A 681 2.93 -25.49 21.55
CA SER A 681 3.89 -24.59 22.21
C SER A 681 3.34 -23.96 23.50
N PRO A 682 4.18 -23.59 24.48
CA PRO A 682 3.74 -22.86 25.67
C PRO A 682 3.08 -21.54 25.27
N LYS A 683 1.83 -21.33 25.69
CA LYS A 683 1.05 -20.15 25.31
C LYS A 683 1.48 -18.93 26.12
N THR A 684 1.67 -17.82 25.42
CA THR A 684 1.93 -16.50 26.01
C THR A 684 0.92 -15.49 25.48
N LEU A 685 0.64 -14.44 26.26
CA LEU A 685 -0.30 -13.38 25.85
C LEU A 685 0.11 -12.68 24.54
N SER A 686 1.38 -12.75 24.13
CA SER A 686 1.87 -12.22 22.85
C SER A 686 1.41 -13.04 21.63
N MET A 687 0.96 -14.29 21.83
CA MET A 687 0.45 -15.14 20.76
C MET A 687 -1.00 -14.81 20.39
N ALA A 688 -1.78 -14.22 21.30
CA ALA A 688 -3.13 -13.78 20.99
C ALA A 688 -3.11 -12.69 19.91
N LEU A 689 -4.20 -12.54 19.17
CA LEU A 689 -4.44 -11.35 18.35
C LEU A 689 -4.74 -10.15 19.26
N GLY A 690 -5.54 -10.40 20.30
CA GLY A 690 -5.86 -9.45 21.35
C GLY A 690 -6.43 -10.14 22.58
N TYR A 691 -6.63 -9.41 23.66
CA TYR A 691 -7.19 -9.95 24.91
C TYR A 691 -7.63 -8.81 25.84
N ILE A 692 -8.50 -9.13 26.79
CA ILE A 692 -8.85 -8.20 27.87
C ILE A 692 -7.87 -8.39 29.01
N ASN A 693 -7.18 -7.34 29.46
CA ASN A 693 -6.12 -7.46 30.46
C ASN A 693 -6.59 -7.02 31.86
N PRO A 694 -6.79 -7.95 32.82
CA PRO A 694 -7.22 -7.59 34.18
C PRO A 694 -6.20 -6.72 34.93
N ALA A 695 -4.91 -6.78 34.58
CA ALA A 695 -3.86 -5.96 35.18
C ALA A 695 -3.80 -4.53 34.64
N ARG A 696 -4.61 -4.21 33.62
CA ARG A 696 -4.70 -2.89 32.98
C ARG A 696 -6.16 -2.41 32.94
N ASP A 697 -6.82 -2.45 34.09
CA ASP A 697 -8.20 -2.00 34.27
C ASP A 697 -9.20 -2.61 33.26
N TYR A 698 -8.92 -3.83 32.79
CA TYR A 698 -9.68 -4.55 31.76
C TYR A 698 -9.78 -3.80 30.42
N GLY A 699 -8.76 -3.00 30.09
CA GLY A 699 -8.56 -2.50 28.73
C GLY A 699 -8.36 -3.67 27.76
N VAL A 700 -8.86 -3.50 26.54
CA VAL A 700 -8.59 -4.44 25.44
C VAL A 700 -7.20 -4.14 24.90
N THR A 701 -6.31 -5.12 24.98
CA THR A 701 -5.00 -5.11 24.32
C THR A 701 -5.10 -5.77 22.96
N ILE A 702 -4.51 -5.13 21.96
CA ILE A 702 -4.24 -5.69 20.65
C ILE A 702 -2.74 -5.83 20.47
N ASN A 703 -2.31 -7.02 20.09
CA ASN A 703 -0.89 -7.26 19.84
C ASN A 703 -0.51 -6.72 18.45
N PRO A 704 0.71 -6.15 18.32
CA PRO A 704 1.19 -5.59 17.06
C PRO A 704 1.29 -6.65 15.97
N ARG A 705 1.10 -6.21 14.72
CA ARG A 705 1.38 -6.97 13.50
C ARG A 705 0.57 -8.26 13.33
N LYS A 706 -0.62 -8.36 13.96
CA LYS A 706 -1.47 -9.56 13.90
C LYS A 706 -2.68 -9.44 13.00
N PHE A 707 -3.16 -8.23 12.72
CA PHE A 707 -4.31 -7.96 11.86
C PHE A 707 -3.84 -7.52 10.47
N ILE A 708 -3.37 -8.49 9.69
CA ILE A 708 -2.82 -8.31 8.34
C ILE A 708 -3.26 -9.47 7.44
N LYS A 709 -3.48 -9.18 6.15
CA LYS A 709 -3.74 -10.15 5.09
C LYS A 709 -3.18 -9.60 3.78
N ASP A 710 -2.54 -10.43 2.97
CA ASP A 710 -1.97 -10.06 1.66
C ASP A 710 -1.00 -8.86 1.76
N ASN A 711 -0.15 -8.86 2.80
CA ASN A 711 0.77 -7.77 3.16
C ASN A 711 0.13 -6.39 3.40
N ALA A 712 -1.20 -6.33 3.49
CA ALA A 712 -1.93 -5.11 3.80
C ALA A 712 -2.55 -5.18 5.19
N TRP A 713 -2.49 -4.06 5.90
CA TRP A 713 -2.96 -3.91 7.27
C TRP A 713 -4.48 -3.74 7.32
N ALA A 714 -5.11 -4.21 8.40
CA ALA A 714 -6.52 -3.97 8.63
C ALA A 714 -6.82 -2.47 8.72
N ASP A 715 -7.84 -2.03 8.00
CA ASP A 715 -8.47 -0.72 8.18
C ASP A 715 -9.99 -0.92 8.20
N GLY A 716 -10.54 -0.99 9.42
CA GLY A 716 -11.90 -1.44 9.63
C GLY A 716 -12.26 -1.74 11.08
N LEU A 717 -13.46 -2.26 11.29
CA LEU A 717 -14.08 -2.41 12.61
C LEU A 717 -14.16 -3.88 13.02
N LEU A 718 -13.64 -4.21 14.21
CA LEU A 718 -13.80 -5.51 14.85
C LEU A 718 -14.75 -5.44 16.04
N LEU A 719 -15.75 -6.32 16.00
CA LEU A 719 -16.74 -6.50 17.06
C LEU A 719 -16.75 -7.95 17.54
N GLY A 720 -16.69 -8.19 18.86
CA GLY A 720 -16.74 -9.54 19.44
C GLY A 720 -17.56 -9.60 20.73
N GLN A 721 -18.35 -10.65 20.92
CA GLN A 721 -19.13 -10.83 22.14
C GLN A 721 -18.21 -11.18 23.29
N MET A 722 -18.38 -10.47 24.40
CA MET A 722 -17.71 -10.73 25.67
C MET A 722 -18.68 -11.39 26.66
N THR A 723 -18.11 -12.14 27.59
CA THR A 723 -18.82 -12.76 28.70
C THR A 723 -18.14 -12.42 30.02
N TRP A 724 -18.91 -12.19 31.08
CA TRP A 724 -18.38 -11.84 32.39
C TRP A 724 -19.03 -12.63 33.53
N THR A 725 -18.39 -12.64 34.70
CA THR A 725 -18.89 -13.26 35.92
C THR A 725 -18.36 -12.55 37.16
N ILE A 726 -18.99 -12.79 38.31
CA ILE A 726 -18.46 -12.44 39.64
C ILE A 726 -18.27 -13.74 40.41
N MET A 727 -17.05 -14.01 40.86
CA MET A 727 -16.75 -15.23 41.59
C MET A 727 -17.18 -15.14 43.06
N GLU A 728 -17.91 -16.15 43.53
CA GLU A 728 -18.27 -16.27 44.95
C GLU A 728 -17.08 -16.72 45.81
N ASP A 729 -16.19 -17.55 45.25
CA ASP A 729 -14.97 -18.01 45.91
C ASP A 729 -13.78 -17.10 45.57
N PRO A 730 -13.23 -16.33 46.53
CA PRO A 730 -12.10 -15.44 46.30
C PRO A 730 -10.77 -16.19 46.07
N ASN A 731 -10.73 -17.52 46.22
CA ASN A 731 -9.55 -18.36 45.97
C ASN A 731 -9.71 -19.28 44.76
N ALA A 732 -10.68 -18.98 43.87
CA ALA A 732 -10.88 -19.77 42.66
C ALA A 732 -9.60 -19.83 41.80
N THR A 733 -9.31 -20.99 41.25
CA THR A 733 -8.20 -21.16 40.30
C THR A 733 -8.54 -20.52 38.96
N GLU A 734 -7.52 -20.21 38.16
CA GLU A 734 -7.68 -19.64 36.82
C GLU A 734 -8.58 -20.50 35.92
N GLU A 735 -8.48 -21.84 36.01
CA GLU A 735 -9.35 -22.78 35.29
C GLU A 735 -10.82 -22.69 35.74
N GLN A 736 -11.07 -22.51 37.04
CA GLN A 736 -12.42 -22.32 37.57
C GLN A 736 -13.02 -20.99 37.10
N ILE A 737 -12.21 -19.94 37.07
CA ILE A 737 -12.59 -18.62 36.56
C ILE A 737 -12.90 -18.70 35.06
N GLU A 738 -12.00 -19.26 34.25
CA GLU A 738 -12.18 -19.44 32.80
C GLU A 738 -13.47 -20.20 32.48
N THR A 739 -13.73 -21.28 33.24
CA THR A 739 -14.95 -22.09 33.08
C THR A 739 -16.20 -21.27 33.39
N ALA A 740 -16.20 -20.50 34.48
CA ALA A 740 -17.32 -19.65 34.88
C ALA A 740 -17.59 -18.54 33.84
N VAL A 741 -16.55 -17.82 33.43
CA VAL A 741 -16.64 -16.77 32.41
C VAL A 741 -17.15 -17.34 31.08
N SER A 742 -16.55 -18.43 30.60
CA SER A 742 -16.88 -19.01 29.29
C SER A 742 -18.28 -19.65 29.25
N GLY A 743 -18.78 -20.08 30.41
CA GLY A 743 -20.11 -20.66 30.62
C GLY A 743 -21.22 -19.64 30.87
N ALA A 744 -20.89 -18.35 31.06
CA ALA A 744 -21.85 -17.31 31.39
C ALA A 744 -22.98 -17.19 30.33
N SER A 745 -24.18 -16.83 30.79
CA SER A 745 -25.40 -16.81 29.97
C SER A 745 -26.36 -15.67 30.34
N GLY A 746 -27.34 -15.38 29.49
CA GLY A 746 -28.30 -14.31 29.76
C GLY A 746 -27.66 -12.92 29.79
N GLU A 747 -27.87 -12.17 30.86
CA GLU A 747 -27.41 -10.78 31.05
C GLU A 747 -25.88 -10.64 31.14
N TYR A 748 -25.17 -11.74 31.38
CA TYR A 748 -23.72 -11.79 31.45
C TYR A 748 -23.03 -11.88 30.07
N ARG A 749 -23.80 -11.81 28.97
CA ARG A 749 -23.29 -11.75 27.59
C ARG A 749 -23.52 -10.36 27.01
N ILE A 750 -22.46 -9.74 26.52
CA ILE A 750 -22.46 -8.33 26.10
C ILE A 750 -21.60 -8.10 24.86
N LEU A 751 -21.85 -6.98 24.17
CA LEU A 751 -21.08 -6.50 23.01
C LEU A 751 -20.74 -5.01 23.22
N PRO A 752 -19.98 -4.67 24.27
CA PRO A 752 -19.93 -3.31 24.82
C PRO A 752 -18.93 -2.39 24.11
N PHE A 753 -18.14 -2.93 23.17
CA PHE A 753 -16.93 -2.28 22.67
C PHE A 753 -16.66 -2.64 21.21
N VAL A 754 -16.07 -1.69 20.47
CA VAL A 754 -15.59 -1.88 19.09
C VAL A 754 -14.11 -1.56 19.05
N ILE A 755 -13.34 -2.35 18.30
CA ILE A 755 -11.96 -2.00 17.94
C ILE A 755 -12.01 -1.42 16.53
N TRP A 756 -11.42 -0.25 16.32
CA TRP A 756 -11.24 0.34 14.99
C TRP A 756 -9.75 0.29 14.64
N PHE A 757 -9.41 -0.52 13.65
CA PHE A 757 -8.08 -0.55 13.06
C PHE A 757 -7.94 0.59 12.06
N ASP A 758 -6.90 1.39 12.23
CA ASP A 758 -6.53 2.48 11.32
C ASP A 758 -5.00 2.52 11.23
N PRO A 759 -4.40 2.16 10.08
CA PRO A 759 -2.94 2.12 9.89
C PRO A 759 -2.25 3.47 10.07
N ASP A 760 -2.98 4.58 9.95
CA ASP A 760 -2.46 5.95 10.03
C ASP A 760 -2.68 6.57 11.43
N TYR A 761 -3.37 5.85 12.33
CA TYR A 761 -3.53 6.30 13.71
C TYR A 761 -2.20 6.31 14.45
N GLU A 762 -1.81 7.47 14.99
CA GLU A 762 -0.68 7.61 15.90
C GLU A 762 -1.19 7.58 17.34
N ASN A 763 -0.73 6.58 18.12
CA ASN A 763 -1.12 6.36 19.53
C ASN A 763 -0.66 7.46 20.50
#